data_AF-A0AAW0BCG4-F1
#
_entry.id   AF-A0AAW0BCG4-F1
#
_cell.length_a   1.000
_cell.length_b   1.000
_cell.length_c   1.000
_cell.angle_alpha   90.00
_cell.angle_beta   90.00
_cell.angle_gamma   90.00
#
_symmetry.space_group_name_H-M   'P 1'
#
loop_
_entity.id
_entity.type
_entity.pdbx_description
1 polymer ?
#
loop_
_entity_poly.entity_id
_entity_poly.type
_entity_poly.pdbx_seq_one_letter_code
_entity_poly.pdbx_strand_id
1 'polypeptide(L)'
;MDSRRRSTFQPNPDLNGSGRSGIPVPSSVHKPNSTLRMSLAGPAFRAPPPPPSSNPRQSMLGSRNINPNSLLQSTTKPNYAVGRTPLNNSVRRTSVWGGGAPPLPPSSQTQKDPRPLRDKPFQVQMKQDISAYLKNNGFDITHINLNNIHGKDYRAIFDFLVITIDACHPLNQNARFEDEFVPALKALRYPYAQGIDNKWLAAPASMHSWPPLLGVLHWLVEACKNRAAYENSDDPSLQKPLDVPEEFDDPSDHQALAFDYYEQAYVLWLGMVDDFVEPNENLEDRYARKNERAQVDLEEKANQIEQFANELNKLKSTAPPIDKLQRDNDLLKVDSEKFKKILHQYDSRKKKLLDQIAVEKAEIAARGSQLEQLEAEQLKLADIVKTQNLSPEEVIKMNTDHETLSQNLKDLKQKIAETHRNVMSLEVNVTKRAAEAEEALDEYTNLLTTLGLFPPLPPPLQDVDLTLSLNTASSNPQNILSGADTRRVIKPTLSGIAESKRLEKASQETERLNYENDLDQLTLECENIDEEIGEVEKKVAALNDQADDLRDVAQQEALVASAETGRLERDLAHAKTAALANGMGVKSRLQALQFDYQEQVDKVSRLKEATVRAIIKNTHDIAMFKAESPTCNYKKGPRLGFLCHCLRKLPEPLFYRSTMSTEKIEPSPAYSDAEKGVLDTLPVQITYPKDKKDSTKEITKPTKPAPKPKKRASKWVLWRVWFNTYRLVFSRQKFFTFVFTLNMIGIGLAISGHFPYAVTNSGAMVLGNLNFAILMRNEVFGRILYGFVNTFFAKWTPLWWRLGCTSVLQHLGGIHSGCALSGVLWLVFKVVYNFRHLDVNHDAVLIMGVITNVAVIISALSAFPWVRNTHHNVFERQHRFIGWVGLICTWIFVILGDTYNPVTRTWNLNGVKLIQHQDFWYTCGMTFFIALPWICVREVEVDIELPSPKVAIIRFKRGMQQGLLGRISRSSIMEYHAFGIISEGTHAKYHYMIAGVQGDFTKGLVNDPPKTLWTRELKFAGVSNTSTLYTRGIRICTGTGIGAALSTCLQSPYWYLIWIGSDQEKTFGPTISGLIYRHMGPERVTLWDSKQRGGRPDTMKLLKEVYYSWNAEVVFITSNYIGNSEMMEGCKEAGIPAFGTLWDF
;
A
#
# COMPACT_ATOMS: atom_id res chain seq x y z
N MET A 1 77.64 7.26 27.33
CA MET A 1 76.65 8.26 27.77
C MET A 1 75.27 7.66 27.58
N ASP A 2 74.70 6.81 28.45
CA ASP A 2 74.63 6.73 29.93
C ASP A 2 73.38 7.36 30.54
N SER A 3 72.71 6.75 31.53
CA SER A 3 72.51 5.30 31.83
C SER A 3 71.50 5.14 32.99
N ARG A 4 70.69 4.07 32.97
CA ARG A 4 70.16 3.26 34.11
C ARG A 4 69.07 2.30 33.59
N ARG A 5 69.30 0.97 33.61
CA ARG A 5 68.87 -0.04 34.62
C ARG A 5 67.38 -0.44 34.49
N ARG A 6 66.98 -1.72 34.54
CA ARG A 6 67.71 -3.01 34.70
C ARG A 6 66.93 -4.18 34.05
N SER A 7 67.57 -5.34 33.89
CA SER A 7 67.06 -6.62 33.37
C SER A 7 66.28 -7.46 34.44
N THR A 8 65.78 -8.70 34.26
CA THR A 8 66.25 -9.86 33.43
C THR A 8 65.23 -11.03 33.37
N PHE A 9 65.34 -11.89 32.35
CA PHE A 9 64.94 -13.34 32.25
C PHE A 9 63.47 -13.82 32.15
N GLN A 10 63.35 -15.03 31.57
CA GLN A 10 62.20 -15.96 31.44
C GLN A 10 62.23 -17.00 32.63
N PRO A 11 61.62 -18.23 32.64
CA PRO A 11 60.67 -18.91 31.71
C PRO A 11 59.55 -19.80 32.35
N ASN A 12 58.62 -20.29 31.50
CA ASN A 12 57.88 -21.59 31.50
C ASN A 12 57.09 -22.13 32.76
N PRO A 13 56.36 -23.27 32.62
CA PRO A 13 55.42 -23.80 33.64
C PRO A 13 55.85 -25.14 34.29
N ASP A 14 55.02 -25.64 35.22
CA ASP A 14 55.10 -26.94 35.93
C ASP A 14 53.66 -27.40 36.30
N LEU A 15 53.29 -28.68 36.50
CA LEU A 15 53.91 -29.97 36.14
C LEU A 15 52.83 -31.09 36.19
N ASN A 16 53.20 -32.31 35.75
CA ASN A 16 52.45 -33.59 35.79
C ASN A 16 51.19 -33.70 34.88
N GLY A 17 51.08 -34.70 34.00
CA GLY A 17 52.09 -35.70 33.61
C GLY A 17 51.57 -36.80 32.66
N SER A 18 52.51 -37.55 32.08
CA SER A 18 52.43 -38.95 31.67
C SER A 18 51.20 -39.48 30.89
N GLY A 19 51.43 -39.75 29.59
CA GLY A 19 51.41 -41.15 29.12
C GLY A 19 50.08 -41.84 28.71
N ARG A 20 49.92 -41.99 27.39
CA ARG A 20 49.50 -43.23 26.68
C ARG A 20 48.36 -44.14 27.25
N SER A 21 47.31 -44.24 26.43
CA SER A 21 46.58 -45.48 26.03
C SER A 21 45.94 -46.39 27.08
N GLY A 22 44.62 -46.64 26.95
CA GLY A 22 43.94 -47.75 27.65
C GLY A 22 42.42 -47.82 27.39
N ILE A 23 42.01 -48.46 26.29
CA ILE A 23 40.61 -48.93 26.09
C ILE A 23 40.53 -50.35 26.68
N PRO A 24 39.56 -50.65 27.56
CA PRO A 24 38.62 -51.72 27.21
C PRO A 24 37.15 -51.51 27.66
N VAL A 25 36.26 -51.88 26.74
CA VAL A 25 34.84 -52.25 26.89
C VAL A 25 34.70 -53.70 27.41
N PRO A 26 33.49 -54.29 27.62
CA PRO A 26 32.15 -53.77 28.03
C PRO A 26 31.50 -54.60 29.18
N SER A 27 30.24 -54.30 29.60
CA SER A 27 29.07 -55.21 29.45
C SER A 27 27.80 -54.89 30.31
N SER A 28 26.62 -55.04 29.67
CA SER A 28 25.29 -55.50 30.19
C SER A 28 24.54 -54.87 31.38
N VAL A 29 23.29 -54.43 31.08
CA VAL A 29 21.98 -54.73 31.77
C VAL A 29 21.37 -53.78 32.85
N HIS A 30 20.12 -53.35 32.53
CA HIS A 30 18.95 -52.85 33.31
C HIS A 30 19.00 -51.84 34.50
N LYS A 31 18.25 -50.73 34.32
CA LYS A 31 17.11 -50.15 35.11
C LYS A 31 16.93 -50.51 36.61
N PRO A 32 16.43 -49.58 37.49
CA PRO A 32 15.11 -48.94 37.27
C PRO A 32 14.87 -47.49 37.83
N ASN A 33 13.59 -47.09 37.75
CA ASN A 33 12.86 -45.86 38.13
C ASN A 33 12.99 -45.45 39.63
N SER A 34 12.33 -44.42 40.22
CA SER A 34 11.08 -43.66 39.92
C SER A 34 11.04 -42.32 40.71
N THR A 35 9.98 -41.48 40.82
CA THR A 35 8.54 -41.45 40.40
C THR A 35 8.18 -40.00 39.97
N LEU A 36 7.08 -39.21 40.16
CA LEU A 36 5.62 -39.14 40.55
C LEU A 36 5.14 -37.72 40.05
N ARG A 37 3.89 -37.24 39.94
CA ARG A 37 2.51 -37.72 40.17
C ARG A 37 1.47 -37.00 39.25
N MET A 38 1.03 -37.68 38.20
CA MET A 38 -0.35 -37.77 37.64
C MET A 38 -1.33 -36.56 37.55
N SER A 39 -1.70 -36.23 36.30
CA SER A 39 -3.01 -36.49 35.64
C SER A 39 -4.33 -35.72 35.93
N LEU A 40 -5.04 -35.46 34.81
CA LEU A 40 -6.50 -35.57 34.52
C LEU A 40 -7.54 -34.48 34.94
N ALA A 41 -8.13 -33.88 33.90
CA ALA A 41 -9.56 -33.61 33.63
C ALA A 41 -10.47 -32.77 34.58
N GLY A 42 -11.44 -32.04 33.99
CA GLY A 42 -12.66 -31.53 34.66
C GLY A 42 -12.91 -30.00 34.59
N PRO A 43 -14.15 -29.50 34.38
CA PRO A 43 -14.43 -28.05 34.28
C PRO A 43 -15.43 -27.44 35.31
N ALA A 44 -15.37 -26.10 35.40
CA ALA A 44 -16.48 -25.14 35.67
C ALA A 44 -16.88 -24.65 37.10
N PHE A 45 -17.36 -23.38 37.12
CA PHE A 45 -18.22 -22.63 38.07
C PHE A 45 -17.73 -22.04 39.44
N ARG A 46 -17.94 -20.70 39.55
CA ARG A 46 -18.40 -19.84 40.68
C ARG A 46 -17.62 -19.68 42.03
N ALA A 47 -17.13 -18.44 42.21
CA ALA A 47 -16.95 -17.52 43.37
C ALA A 47 -17.86 -17.65 44.64
N PRO A 48 -17.72 -16.81 45.72
CA PRO A 48 -16.59 -16.07 46.39
C PRO A 48 -16.61 -16.28 47.96
N PRO A 49 -16.42 -15.32 48.93
CA PRO A 49 -15.44 -14.24 49.27
C PRO A 49 -14.77 -14.49 50.69
N PRO A 50 -14.40 -13.52 51.60
CA PRO A 50 -13.56 -12.29 51.56
C PRO A 50 -12.22 -12.35 52.41
N PRO A 51 -11.85 -11.47 53.41
CA PRO A 51 -10.65 -10.57 53.35
C PRO A 51 -9.69 -10.67 54.60
N PRO A 52 -8.78 -9.71 54.98
CA PRO A 52 -8.17 -8.53 54.32
C PRO A 52 -6.61 -8.38 54.42
N SER A 53 -6.00 -7.52 53.56
CA SER A 53 -4.67 -6.84 53.73
C SER A 53 -3.37 -7.71 53.65
N SER A 54 -2.17 -7.22 53.26
CA SER A 54 -1.69 -5.87 52.89
C SER A 54 -0.49 -5.85 51.89
N ASN A 55 -0.49 -4.88 50.94
CA ASN A 55 0.61 -4.02 50.41
C ASN A 55 1.95 -4.59 49.77
N PRO A 56 2.74 -3.81 48.98
CA PRO A 56 2.60 -3.82 47.49
C PRO A 56 3.91 -3.77 46.62
N ARG A 57 3.75 -3.54 45.30
CA ARG A 57 4.72 -3.39 44.16
C ARG A 57 5.01 -4.71 43.38
N GLN A 58 5.29 -4.72 42.05
CA GLN A 58 5.47 -3.65 41.04
C GLN A 58 5.11 -4.10 39.59
N SER A 59 4.67 -3.16 38.73
CA SER A 59 4.82 -3.04 37.24
C SER A 59 4.62 -4.23 36.26
N MET A 60 3.88 -4.00 35.16
CA MET A 60 3.98 -4.71 33.86
C MET A 60 3.44 -3.87 32.68
N LEU A 61 3.74 -4.25 31.43
CA LEU A 61 3.25 -3.60 30.19
C LEU A 61 2.01 -4.32 29.60
N GLY A 62 1.23 -3.58 28.79
CA GLY A 62 0.23 -4.12 27.86
C GLY A 62 -0.41 -2.98 27.04
N SER A 63 -0.68 -3.17 25.74
CA SER A 63 -1.20 -2.07 24.90
C SER A 63 -2.08 -2.54 23.72
N ARG A 64 -2.97 -1.62 23.30
CA ARG A 64 -3.76 -1.59 22.04
C ARG A 64 -4.94 -2.59 21.96
N ASN A 65 -6.12 -2.20 21.44
CA ASN A 65 -6.52 -0.88 20.92
C ASN A 65 -8.04 -0.70 20.74
N ILE A 66 -8.47 0.59 20.65
CA ILE A 66 -9.59 1.11 19.80
C ILE A 66 -11.02 0.68 20.21
N ASN A 67 -12.06 1.53 20.28
CA ASN A 67 -12.27 2.99 20.19
C ASN A 67 -13.76 3.29 20.56
N PRO A 68 -14.26 4.55 20.63
CA PRO A 68 -13.67 5.78 21.17
C PRO A 68 -14.71 6.61 22.00
N ASN A 69 -14.38 7.88 22.27
CA ASN A 69 -15.30 9.01 22.51
C ASN A 69 -16.26 8.96 23.72
N SER A 70 -15.76 9.46 24.86
CA SER A 70 -16.50 10.45 25.67
C SER A 70 -15.52 11.24 26.55
N LEU A 71 -15.77 12.53 26.76
CA LEU A 71 -16.05 13.10 28.10
C LEU A 71 -16.02 14.64 28.09
N LEU A 72 -17.16 15.23 28.43
CA LEU A 72 -17.24 16.54 29.09
C LEU A 72 -18.01 16.35 30.40
N GLN A 73 -17.45 16.90 31.48
CA GLN A 73 -18.11 17.22 32.76
C GLN A 73 -18.90 16.11 33.49
N SER A 74 -18.39 15.67 34.65
CA SER A 74 -19.16 15.79 35.90
C SER A 74 -18.27 15.76 37.16
N THR A 75 -18.71 16.55 38.13
CA THR A 75 -18.36 16.63 39.57
C THR A 75 -18.49 15.29 40.32
N THR A 76 -17.96 15.06 41.55
CA THR A 76 -18.10 15.87 42.80
C THR A 76 -16.94 15.78 43.82
N LYS A 77 -16.99 16.70 44.81
CA LYS A 77 -16.15 16.91 46.03
C LYS A 77 -16.55 15.94 47.19
N PRO A 78 -15.93 15.92 48.41
CA PRO A 78 -15.04 16.90 49.12
C PRO A 78 -13.73 16.26 49.70
N ASN A 79 -12.92 16.83 50.63
CA ASN A 79 -13.10 17.93 51.61
C ASN A 79 -11.75 18.53 52.12
N TYR A 80 -11.76 19.77 52.64
CA TYR A 80 -10.65 20.54 53.28
C TYR A 80 -9.37 20.75 52.41
N ALA A 81 -8.55 21.81 52.53
CA ALA A 81 -8.68 23.23 52.93
C ALA A 81 -7.39 23.94 52.37
N VAL A 82 -7.05 25.23 52.52
CA VAL A 82 -7.55 26.42 53.25
C VAL A 82 -7.32 27.66 52.33
N GLY A 83 -8.04 28.78 52.51
CA GLY A 83 -7.59 30.11 52.08
C GLY A 83 -7.93 30.56 50.64
N ARG A 84 -8.49 31.77 50.51
CA ARG A 84 -8.75 32.46 49.23
C ARG A 84 -8.60 33.98 49.40
N THR A 85 -7.98 34.63 48.42
CA THR A 85 -8.36 35.96 47.92
C THR A 85 -8.27 35.96 46.38
N PRO A 86 -9.03 36.82 45.66
CA PRO A 86 -9.29 36.62 44.23
C PRO A 86 -8.48 37.51 43.29
N LEU A 87 -8.28 37.04 42.05
CA LEU A 87 -7.81 37.82 40.92
C LEU A 87 -8.84 38.88 40.46
N ASN A 88 -8.35 40.03 40.02
CA ASN A 88 -9.11 40.98 39.20
C ASN A 88 -9.48 40.37 37.83
N ASN A 89 -10.59 40.82 37.24
CA ASN A 89 -10.67 40.91 35.77
C ASN A 89 -11.47 42.14 35.30
N SER A 90 -10.97 42.71 34.20
CA SER A 90 -11.35 43.95 33.51
C SER A 90 -12.85 44.24 33.37
N VAL A 91 -13.24 45.48 33.70
CA VAL A 91 -14.29 46.22 32.97
C VAL A 91 -13.78 47.63 32.61
N ARG A 92 -13.48 47.80 31.31
CA ARG A 92 -13.47 49.04 30.49
C ARG A 92 -13.51 50.39 31.23
N ARG A 93 -12.43 51.17 31.13
CA ARG A 93 -12.52 52.64 31.21
C ARG A 93 -13.25 53.20 29.97
N THR A 94 -14.16 54.15 30.20
CA THR A 94 -14.60 55.13 29.20
C THR A 94 -14.63 56.49 29.89
N SER A 95 -14.16 57.55 29.24
CA SER A 95 -13.99 58.87 29.84
C SER A 95 -15.27 59.72 29.74
N VAL A 96 -15.75 60.23 30.88
CA VAL A 96 -16.80 61.26 30.94
C VAL A 96 -16.47 62.26 32.05
N TRP A 97 -16.31 63.53 31.68
CA TRP A 97 -16.47 64.66 32.59
C TRP A 97 -17.97 64.88 32.85
N GLY A 98 -18.41 64.91 34.10
CA GLY A 98 -19.80 65.18 34.45
C GLY A 98 -20.03 65.24 35.95
N GLY A 99 -20.66 66.31 36.44
CA GLY A 99 -20.90 66.53 37.86
C GLY A 99 -22.03 65.66 38.41
N GLY A 100 -21.79 65.00 39.54
CA GLY A 100 -22.80 64.27 40.30
C GLY A 100 -22.22 63.80 41.64
N ALA A 101 -22.67 64.39 42.75
CA ALA A 101 -22.15 64.08 44.08
C ALA A 101 -22.71 62.74 44.59
N PRO A 102 -21.88 61.76 44.98
CA PRO A 102 -22.32 60.59 45.73
C PRO A 102 -22.84 60.99 47.12
N PRO A 103 -23.79 60.22 47.71
CA PRO A 103 -24.39 60.57 49.00
C PRO A 103 -23.40 60.44 50.17
N LEU A 104 -23.52 61.31 51.18
CA LEU A 104 -22.76 61.17 52.42
C LEU A 104 -23.24 59.93 53.20
N PRO A 105 -22.32 59.08 53.73
CA PRO A 105 -22.66 58.11 54.76
C PRO A 105 -23.03 58.82 56.09
N PRO A 106 -23.81 58.16 56.97
CA PRO A 106 -24.35 58.81 58.16
C PRO A 106 -23.30 59.20 59.21
N SER A 107 -23.73 60.09 60.11
CA SER A 107 -22.97 60.72 61.19
C SER A 107 -21.96 59.81 61.91
N SER A 108 -20.77 60.36 62.13
CA SER A 108 -19.68 59.76 62.90
C SER A 108 -20.12 59.22 64.27
N GLN A 109 -20.16 57.90 64.42
CA GLN A 109 -19.92 57.30 65.73
C GLN A 109 -18.47 57.55 66.10
N THR A 110 -18.22 58.31 67.17
CA THR A 110 -16.87 58.55 67.68
C THR A 110 -16.25 57.22 68.12
N GLN A 111 -15.30 56.70 67.35
CA GLN A 111 -14.54 55.52 67.77
C GLN A 111 -13.86 55.83 69.11
N LYS A 112 -14.16 54.99 70.11
CA LYS A 112 -13.55 55.08 71.43
C LYS A 112 -12.17 54.44 71.36
N ASP A 113 -11.14 55.15 71.82
CA ASP A 113 -9.77 54.62 71.88
C ASP A 113 -9.77 53.30 72.69
N PRO A 114 -9.35 52.17 72.09
CA PRO A 114 -9.34 50.87 72.76
C PRO A 114 -8.16 50.71 73.73
N ARG A 115 -7.16 51.61 73.69
CA ARG A 115 -6.02 51.57 74.60
C ARG A 115 -6.49 51.89 76.03
N PRO A 116 -5.94 51.21 77.06
CA PRO A 116 -6.33 51.43 78.46
C PRO A 116 -5.69 52.72 79.03
N LEU A 117 -5.89 53.87 78.37
CA LEU A 117 -5.21 55.14 78.68
C LEU A 117 -5.36 55.57 80.15
N ARG A 118 -6.46 55.20 80.82
CA ARG A 118 -6.70 55.53 82.24
C ARG A 118 -6.06 54.57 83.24
N ASP A 119 -5.46 53.48 82.79
CA ASP A 119 -4.75 52.54 83.66
C ASP A 119 -3.37 53.09 84.08
N LYS A 120 -2.99 52.89 85.35
CA LYS A 120 -1.78 53.50 85.93
C LYS A 120 -0.49 52.81 85.46
N PRO A 121 -0.34 51.47 85.54
CA PRO A 121 0.75 50.74 84.89
C PRO A 121 0.94 51.12 83.42
N PHE A 122 -0.14 51.14 82.63
CA PHE A 122 -0.05 51.51 81.21
C PHE A 122 0.43 52.95 80.99
N GLN A 123 -0.01 53.92 81.81
CA GLN A 123 0.53 55.29 81.77
C GLN A 123 2.02 55.37 82.14
N VAL A 124 2.51 54.54 83.06
CA VAL A 124 3.95 54.50 83.40
C VAL A 124 4.75 53.97 82.22
N GLN A 125 4.28 52.89 81.56
CA GLN A 125 4.90 52.34 80.36
C GLN A 125 4.95 53.37 79.23
N MET A 126 3.82 54.01 78.88
CA MET A 126 3.79 55.03 77.82
C MET A 126 4.81 56.17 78.07
N LYS A 127 4.99 56.62 79.33
CA LYS A 127 6.00 57.64 79.67
C LYS A 127 7.43 57.14 79.50
N GLN A 128 7.70 55.88 79.84
CA GLN A 128 9.00 55.26 79.64
C GLN A 128 9.32 55.12 78.14
N ASP A 129 8.36 54.66 77.33
CA ASP A 129 8.50 54.52 75.88
C ASP A 129 8.81 55.87 75.20
N ILE A 130 8.08 56.93 75.56
CA ILE A 130 8.29 58.29 75.03
C ILE A 130 9.66 58.82 75.46
N SER A 131 10.02 58.72 76.74
CA SER A 131 11.31 59.23 77.24
C SER A 131 12.50 58.47 76.66
N ALA A 132 12.37 57.16 76.43
CA ALA A 132 13.40 56.35 75.77
C ALA A 132 13.55 56.75 74.29
N TYR A 133 12.44 56.91 73.57
CA TYR A 133 12.48 57.29 72.16
C TYR A 133 13.08 58.69 71.95
N LEU A 134 12.59 59.70 72.67
CA LEU A 134 13.09 61.08 72.57
C LEU A 134 14.60 61.16 72.86
N LYS A 135 15.08 60.44 73.88
CA LYS A 135 16.49 60.42 74.26
C LYS A 135 17.37 59.78 73.19
N ASN A 136 16.89 58.69 72.58
CA ASN A 136 17.62 57.98 71.53
C ASN A 136 17.68 58.79 70.22
N ASN A 137 16.75 59.71 69.99
CA ASN A 137 16.69 60.57 68.79
C ASN A 137 17.16 62.01 69.07
N GLY A 138 17.97 62.21 70.13
CA GLY A 138 18.70 63.47 70.36
C GLY A 138 17.89 64.64 70.94
N PHE A 139 16.63 64.42 71.37
CA PHE A 139 15.83 65.46 72.01
C PHE A 139 16.22 65.62 73.49
N ASP A 140 16.50 66.85 73.94
CA ASP A 140 16.96 67.12 75.30
C ASP A 140 15.82 67.04 76.34
N ILE A 141 15.80 65.94 77.10
CA ILE A 141 14.82 65.68 78.17
C ILE A 141 15.35 66.08 79.56
N THR A 142 16.54 66.69 79.68
CA THR A 142 17.27 66.81 80.96
C THR A 142 16.48 67.55 82.05
N HIS A 143 15.48 68.36 81.67
CA HIS A 143 14.57 69.04 82.61
C HIS A 143 13.07 68.70 82.45
N ILE A 144 12.67 67.78 81.57
CA ILE A 144 11.25 67.55 81.24
C ILE A 144 10.66 66.38 82.04
N ASN A 145 9.75 66.69 82.97
CA ASN A 145 9.07 65.69 83.79
C ASN A 145 7.67 65.38 83.25
N LEU A 146 7.49 64.20 82.62
CA LEU A 146 6.21 63.71 82.10
C LEU A 146 5.13 63.46 83.19
N ASN A 147 5.37 63.77 84.46
CA ASN A 147 4.33 63.80 85.51
C ASN A 147 3.79 65.21 85.77
N ASN A 148 4.46 66.28 85.33
CA ASN A 148 4.04 67.67 85.51
C ASN A 148 4.55 68.54 84.34
N ILE A 149 4.07 68.23 83.14
CA ILE A 149 4.48 68.87 81.89
C ILE A 149 3.63 70.11 81.58
N HIS A 150 4.27 71.20 81.14
CA HIS A 150 3.58 72.44 80.75
C HIS A 150 3.28 72.45 79.24
N GLY A 151 2.36 73.33 78.81
CA GLY A 151 1.96 73.44 77.40
C GLY A 151 3.11 73.71 76.43
N LYS A 152 4.15 74.46 76.86
CA LYS A 152 5.35 74.72 76.06
C LYS A 152 6.17 73.44 75.81
N ASP A 153 6.45 72.71 76.88
CA ASP A 153 7.22 71.46 76.84
C ASP A 153 6.47 70.40 76.01
N TYR A 154 5.14 70.36 76.15
CA TYR A 154 4.27 69.46 75.36
C TYR A 154 4.27 69.84 73.88
N ARG A 155 4.20 71.13 73.52
CA ARG A 155 4.36 71.58 72.12
C ARG A 155 5.72 71.19 71.58
N ALA A 156 6.81 71.44 72.31
CA ALA A 156 8.16 71.11 71.84
C ALA A 156 8.34 69.62 71.51
N ILE A 157 7.77 68.71 72.33
CA ILE A 157 7.75 67.28 72.04
C ILE A 157 6.83 66.96 70.85
N PHE A 158 5.64 67.56 70.77
CA PHE A 158 4.71 67.34 69.67
C PHE A 158 5.29 67.78 68.32
N ASP A 159 5.81 69.00 68.23
CA ASP A 159 6.40 69.57 67.01
C ASP A 159 7.58 68.72 66.53
N PHE A 160 8.45 68.26 67.44
CA PHE A 160 9.55 67.34 67.13
C PHE A 160 9.08 66.01 66.53
N LEU A 161 8.08 65.37 67.16
CA LEU A 161 7.54 64.09 66.68
C LEU A 161 6.77 64.25 65.35
N VAL A 162 6.05 65.35 65.16
CA VAL A 162 5.36 65.65 63.89
C VAL A 162 6.36 65.84 62.76
N ILE A 163 7.42 66.62 62.97
CA ILE A 163 8.50 66.81 61.97
C ILE A 163 9.24 65.49 61.68
N THR A 164 9.37 64.60 62.66
CA THR A 164 9.98 63.28 62.47
C THR A 164 9.09 62.34 61.64
N ILE A 165 7.76 62.49 61.70
CA ILE A 165 6.82 61.72 60.87
C ILE A 165 6.67 62.34 59.48
N ASP A 166 6.67 63.67 59.38
CA ASP A 166 6.50 64.45 58.15
C ASP A 166 7.43 65.68 58.18
N ALA A 167 8.61 65.56 57.58
CA ALA A 167 9.61 66.62 57.54
C ALA A 167 9.18 67.86 56.72
N CYS A 168 8.08 67.76 55.95
CA CYS A 168 7.50 68.86 55.19
C CYS A 168 6.28 69.50 55.89
N HIS A 169 5.96 69.08 57.13
CA HIS A 169 4.75 69.55 57.80
C HIS A 169 4.80 71.06 58.13
N PRO A 170 3.81 71.87 57.72
CA PRO A 170 3.86 73.32 57.88
C PRO A 170 3.45 73.76 59.31
N LEU A 171 4.33 73.52 60.29
CA LEU A 171 4.17 74.03 61.66
C LEU A 171 4.61 75.51 61.75
N ASN A 172 3.69 76.39 62.12
CA ASN A 172 3.94 77.81 62.28
C ASN A 172 4.20 78.14 63.76
N GLN A 173 5.48 78.30 64.11
CA GLN A 173 5.91 78.61 65.48
C GLN A 173 5.20 79.84 66.09
N ASN A 174 4.76 80.80 65.27
CA ASN A 174 4.05 82.01 65.70
C ASN A 174 2.52 81.84 65.85
N ALA A 175 1.94 80.72 65.41
CA ALA A 175 0.52 80.41 65.60
C ALA A 175 0.23 79.93 67.03
N ARG A 176 -1.06 79.91 67.41
CA ARG A 176 -1.51 79.29 68.65
C ARG A 176 -1.52 77.78 68.50
N PHE A 177 -0.98 77.10 69.50
CA PHE A 177 -0.85 75.64 69.48
C PHE A 177 -2.22 74.94 69.43
N GLU A 178 -3.23 75.53 70.05
CA GLU A 178 -4.63 75.10 69.99
C GLU A 178 -5.19 75.08 68.57
N ASP A 179 -4.76 76.00 67.71
CA ASP A 179 -5.27 76.13 66.34
C ASP A 179 -4.56 75.14 65.38
N GLU A 180 -3.35 74.66 65.72
CA GLU A 180 -2.55 73.73 64.90
C GLU A 180 -2.70 72.25 65.29
N PHE A 181 -2.82 71.96 66.58
CA PHE A 181 -2.68 70.60 67.14
C PHE A 181 -3.67 69.58 66.53
N VAL A 182 -4.97 69.92 66.48
CA VAL A 182 -5.98 69.02 65.90
C VAL A 182 -5.91 68.92 64.37
N PRO A 183 -5.66 70.02 63.60
CA PRO A 183 -5.34 69.91 62.18
C PRO A 183 -4.14 69.01 61.86
N ALA A 184 -3.01 69.14 62.56
CA ALA A 184 -1.85 68.29 62.38
C ALA A 184 -2.17 66.80 62.66
N LEU A 185 -2.89 66.51 63.76
CA LEU A 185 -3.37 65.15 64.04
C LEU A 185 -4.31 64.60 62.98
N LYS A 186 -5.15 65.44 62.35
CA LYS A 186 -6.03 65.03 61.24
C LYS A 186 -5.24 64.77 59.95
N ALA A 187 -4.21 65.56 59.67
CA ALA A 187 -3.31 65.35 58.53
C ALA A 187 -2.55 64.01 58.67
N LEU A 188 -1.96 63.76 59.85
CA LEU A 188 -1.33 62.48 60.22
C LEU A 188 -2.34 61.32 60.43
N ARG A 189 -3.62 61.52 60.13
CA ARG A 189 -4.69 60.50 60.22
C ARG A 189 -4.88 59.85 61.60
N TYR A 190 -4.55 60.55 62.69
CA TYR A 190 -4.74 60.06 64.05
C TYR A 190 -6.23 59.71 64.32
N PRO A 191 -6.58 58.43 64.59
CA PRO A 191 -7.99 58.00 64.58
C PRO A 191 -8.89 58.70 65.59
N TYR A 192 -8.33 59.11 66.74
CA TYR A 192 -9.09 59.66 67.86
C TYR A 192 -9.03 61.20 67.94
N ALA A 193 -8.59 61.88 66.87
CA ALA A 193 -8.48 63.35 66.80
C ALA A 193 -9.81 64.11 67.04
N GLN A 194 -10.96 63.45 66.88
CA GLN A 194 -12.28 64.03 67.20
C GLN A 194 -12.62 63.99 68.70
N GLY A 195 -11.91 63.18 69.49
CA GLY A 195 -12.16 62.98 70.93
C GLY A 195 -11.33 63.86 71.86
N ILE A 196 -10.64 64.88 71.34
CA ILE A 196 -9.74 65.77 72.09
C ILE A 196 -10.29 67.20 72.09
N ASP A 197 -10.36 67.82 73.27
CA ASP A 197 -10.67 69.25 73.42
C ASP A 197 -9.37 70.06 73.49
N ASN A 198 -9.19 71.05 72.60
CA ASN A 198 -8.01 71.92 72.56
C ASN A 198 -7.75 72.64 73.89
N LYS A 199 -8.78 72.87 74.72
CA LYS A 199 -8.63 73.48 76.06
C LYS A 199 -7.72 72.67 76.98
N TRP A 200 -7.52 71.38 76.71
CA TRP A 200 -6.62 70.52 77.48
C TRP A 200 -5.14 70.92 77.35
N LEU A 201 -4.75 71.60 76.27
CA LEU A 201 -3.37 71.99 75.99
C LEU A 201 -2.85 73.11 76.92
N ALA A 202 -3.77 73.92 77.48
CA ALA A 202 -3.43 74.97 78.46
C ALA A 202 -2.96 74.39 79.81
N ALA A 203 -3.37 73.18 80.16
CA ALA A 203 -2.97 72.48 81.39
C ALA A 203 -2.83 70.95 81.16
N PRO A 204 -1.84 70.49 80.36
CA PRO A 204 -1.81 69.13 79.85
C PRO A 204 -1.87 68.06 80.95
N ALA A 205 -1.13 68.28 82.04
CA ALA A 205 -0.98 67.37 83.17
C ALA A 205 -2.22 67.19 84.08
N SER A 206 -3.37 67.83 83.80
CA SER A 206 -4.57 67.66 84.63
C SER A 206 -5.11 66.22 84.60
N MET A 207 -5.77 65.79 85.69
CA MET A 207 -6.28 64.42 85.89
C MET A 207 -7.21 63.90 84.77
N HIS A 208 -7.84 64.79 84.01
CA HIS A 208 -8.78 64.43 82.93
C HIS A 208 -8.20 64.63 81.52
N SER A 209 -7.33 65.62 81.32
CA SER A 209 -6.64 65.89 80.04
C SER A 209 -5.46 64.98 79.78
N TRP A 210 -4.73 64.59 80.84
CA TRP A 210 -3.46 63.91 80.69
C TRP A 210 -3.54 62.53 80.02
N PRO A 211 -4.52 61.64 80.33
CA PRO A 211 -4.56 60.32 79.73
C PRO A 211 -4.74 60.34 78.19
N PRO A 212 -5.65 61.15 77.60
CA PRO A 212 -5.70 61.35 76.15
C PRO A 212 -4.43 61.98 75.56
N LEU A 213 -3.90 63.06 76.16
CA LEU A 213 -2.74 63.78 75.62
C LEU A 213 -1.44 62.97 75.68
N LEU A 214 -1.26 62.14 76.72
CA LEU A 214 -0.18 61.15 76.77
C LEU A 214 -0.37 60.06 75.69
N GLY A 215 -1.61 59.63 75.48
CA GLY A 215 -1.97 58.69 74.41
C GLY A 215 -1.71 59.24 73.00
N VAL A 216 -1.73 60.56 72.80
CA VAL A 216 -1.31 61.19 71.53
C VAL A 216 0.20 61.09 71.36
N LEU A 217 0.99 61.55 72.35
CA LEU A 217 2.46 61.51 72.26
C LEU A 217 2.99 60.08 72.10
N HIS A 218 2.38 59.11 72.80
CA HIS A 218 2.74 57.69 72.65
C HIS A 218 2.44 57.17 71.24
N TRP A 219 1.28 57.52 70.66
CA TRP A 219 0.95 57.13 69.30
C TRP A 219 1.88 57.77 68.26
N LEU A 220 2.26 59.03 68.45
CA LEU A 220 3.24 59.70 67.57
C LEU A 220 4.62 59.03 67.69
N VAL A 221 5.08 58.68 68.89
CA VAL A 221 6.33 57.91 69.09
C VAL A 221 6.28 56.56 68.38
N GLU A 222 5.18 55.80 68.51
CA GLU A 222 5.03 54.54 67.77
C GLU A 222 4.94 54.77 66.25
N ALA A 223 4.32 55.85 65.77
CA ALA A 223 4.31 56.19 64.35
C ALA A 223 5.73 56.53 63.83
N CYS A 224 6.54 57.27 64.60
CA CYS A 224 7.94 57.53 64.27
C CYS A 224 8.76 56.23 64.19
N LYS A 225 8.61 55.34 65.19
CA LYS A 225 9.26 54.02 65.21
C LYS A 225 8.87 53.17 64.00
N ASN A 226 7.58 53.13 63.66
CA ASN A 226 7.09 52.35 62.52
C ASN A 226 7.56 52.92 61.18
N ARG A 227 7.61 54.26 61.01
CA ARG A 227 8.21 54.89 59.83
C ARG A 227 9.68 54.48 59.69
N ALA A 228 10.48 54.69 60.74
CA ALA A 228 11.91 54.36 60.71
C ALA A 228 12.16 52.85 60.52
N ALA A 229 11.32 51.98 61.09
CA ALA A 229 11.40 50.54 60.87
C ALA A 229 11.10 50.16 59.41
N TYR A 230 10.10 50.79 58.78
CA TYR A 230 9.74 50.56 57.38
C TYR A 230 10.81 51.07 56.41
N GLU A 231 11.36 52.28 56.60
CA GLU A 231 12.44 52.82 55.76
C GLU A 231 13.71 51.93 55.76
N ASN A 232 13.93 51.20 56.86
CA ASN A 232 15.04 50.25 57.06
C ASN A 232 14.62 48.77 56.93
N SER A 233 13.42 48.45 56.44
CA SER A 233 12.97 47.04 56.29
C SER A 233 13.25 46.42 54.91
N ASP A 234 13.81 47.21 53.99
CA ASP A 234 14.09 46.84 52.59
C ASP A 234 12.90 46.17 51.88
N ASP A 235 11.69 46.66 52.22
CA ASP A 235 10.44 46.23 51.61
C ASP A 235 10.35 46.78 50.17
N PRO A 236 9.98 45.97 49.16
CA PRO A 236 9.89 46.42 47.76
C PRO A 236 8.97 47.62 47.53
N SER A 237 8.01 47.88 48.43
CA SER A 237 7.15 49.07 48.37
C SER A 237 7.88 50.39 48.69
N LEU A 238 9.12 50.34 49.18
CA LEU A 238 10.02 51.50 49.29
C LEU A 238 10.57 51.96 47.93
N GLN A 239 10.49 51.13 46.89
CA GLN A 239 10.78 51.48 45.49
C GLN A 239 12.18 52.08 45.24
N LYS A 240 13.18 51.68 46.05
CA LYS A 240 14.58 52.10 45.96
C LYS A 240 15.21 51.65 44.61
N PRO A 241 15.57 52.54 43.67
CA PRO A 241 16.02 52.13 42.33
C PRO A 241 17.39 51.43 42.31
N LEU A 242 18.24 51.71 43.31
CA LEU A 242 19.58 51.14 43.47
C LEU A 242 19.56 49.65 43.87
N ASP A 243 18.48 49.19 44.51
CA ASP A 243 18.36 47.81 44.99
C ASP A 243 17.81 46.86 43.91
N VAL A 244 17.36 47.41 42.77
CA VAL A 244 16.86 46.64 41.62
C VAL A 244 18.03 45.93 40.91
N PRO A 245 18.06 44.58 40.86
CA PRO A 245 19.13 43.82 40.20
C PRO A 245 19.24 44.10 38.69
N GLU A 246 20.31 43.63 38.06
CA GLU A 246 20.44 43.65 36.59
C GLU A 246 19.48 42.64 35.91
N GLU A 247 19.15 41.55 36.61
CA GLU A 247 18.13 40.56 36.22
C GLU A 247 16.94 40.65 37.20
N PHE A 248 15.89 41.32 36.76
CA PHE A 248 14.67 41.57 37.54
C PHE A 248 13.43 41.16 36.73
N ASP A 249 12.39 40.64 37.37
CA ASP A 249 11.10 40.31 36.73
C ASP A 249 9.90 40.49 37.70
N ASP A 250 10.13 41.01 38.91
CA ASP A 250 9.05 41.32 39.85
C ASP A 250 8.35 42.63 39.43
N PRO A 251 7.00 42.71 39.48
CA PRO A 251 6.27 43.95 39.23
C PRO A 251 6.73 45.13 40.10
N SER A 252 7.30 44.87 41.28
CA SER A 252 7.83 45.88 42.21
C SER A 252 9.12 46.52 41.67
N ASP A 253 10.01 45.74 41.08
CA ASP A 253 11.25 46.22 40.44
C ASP A 253 10.94 47.11 39.24
N HIS A 254 10.00 46.63 38.41
CA HIS A 254 9.45 47.39 37.28
C HIS A 254 8.78 48.69 37.74
N GLN A 255 8.14 48.70 38.92
CA GLN A 255 7.53 49.89 39.50
C GLN A 255 8.58 50.87 40.05
N ALA A 256 9.63 50.39 40.71
CA ALA A 256 10.72 51.23 41.23
C ALA A 256 11.43 52.03 40.12
N LEU A 257 11.85 51.35 39.04
CA LEU A 257 12.47 52.02 37.88
C LEU A 257 11.52 52.99 37.17
N ALA A 258 10.21 52.71 37.17
CA ALA A 258 9.22 53.63 36.60
C ALA A 258 9.02 54.89 37.45
N PHE A 259 9.06 54.78 38.79
CA PHE A 259 8.95 55.94 39.67
C PHE A 259 10.18 56.85 39.61
N ASP A 260 11.39 56.28 39.54
CA ASP A 260 12.64 57.04 39.31
C ASP A 260 12.58 57.84 37.99
N TYR A 261 12.18 57.17 36.91
CA TYR A 261 11.93 57.83 35.63
C TYR A 261 10.88 58.95 35.73
N TYR A 262 9.76 58.72 36.41
CA TYR A 262 8.72 59.75 36.59
C TYR A 262 9.22 60.94 37.44
N GLU A 263 10.05 60.72 38.46
CA GLU A 263 10.64 61.81 39.25
C GLU A 263 11.56 62.67 38.38
N GLN A 264 12.51 62.05 37.69
CA GLN A 264 13.48 62.75 36.82
C GLN A 264 12.77 63.50 35.67
N ALA A 265 11.85 62.85 34.96
CA ALA A 265 11.09 63.47 33.88
C ALA A 265 10.17 64.59 34.38
N TYR A 266 9.56 64.46 35.56
CA TYR A 266 8.71 65.51 36.13
C TYR A 266 9.52 66.73 36.58
N VAL A 267 10.75 66.55 37.07
CA VAL A 267 11.67 67.66 37.36
C VAL A 267 12.06 68.42 36.08
N LEU A 268 12.37 67.71 34.98
CA LEU A 268 12.64 68.33 33.68
C LEU A 268 11.40 69.06 33.12
N TRP A 269 10.22 68.47 33.26
CA TRP A 269 8.95 69.07 32.83
C TRP A 269 8.61 70.35 33.62
N LEU A 270 8.84 70.37 34.94
CA LEU A 270 8.75 71.59 35.75
C LEU A 270 9.78 72.65 35.34
N GLY A 271 10.90 72.24 34.73
CA GLY A 271 11.87 73.10 34.06
C GLY A 271 11.42 73.63 32.69
N MET A 272 10.18 73.36 32.26
CA MET A 272 9.63 73.68 30.93
C MET A 272 10.35 72.97 29.77
N VAL A 273 10.89 71.76 30.03
CA VAL A 273 11.49 70.89 29.01
C VAL A 273 10.50 69.78 28.66
N ASP A 274 10.08 69.72 27.38
CA ASP A 274 9.12 68.73 26.87
C ASP A 274 9.77 67.44 26.32
N ASP A 275 11.11 67.33 26.38
CA ASP A 275 11.88 66.18 25.87
C ASP A 275 12.79 65.59 26.97
N PHE A 276 12.69 64.29 27.20
CA PHE A 276 13.26 63.60 28.37
C PHE A 276 14.40 62.63 27.97
N VAL A 277 15.27 63.08 27.07
CA VAL A 277 16.33 62.26 26.45
C VAL A 277 17.14 61.45 27.47
N GLU A 278 17.73 62.09 28.48
CA GLU A 278 18.59 61.42 29.47
C GLU A 278 17.83 60.39 30.34
N PRO A 279 16.64 60.69 30.93
CA PRO A 279 15.82 59.68 31.58
C PRO A 279 15.35 58.55 30.65
N ASN A 280 15.05 58.84 29.38
CA ASN A 280 14.68 57.82 28.40
C ASN A 280 15.85 56.87 28.12
N GLU A 281 17.04 57.40 27.81
CA GLU A 281 18.25 56.63 27.55
C GLU A 281 18.62 55.76 28.76
N ASN A 282 18.62 56.33 29.98
CA ASN A 282 18.90 55.58 31.21
C ASN A 282 17.92 54.40 31.45
N LEU A 283 16.64 54.60 31.14
CA LEU A 283 15.62 53.55 31.28
C LEU A 283 15.78 52.48 30.18
N GLU A 284 15.96 52.89 28.92
CA GLU A 284 16.19 51.99 27.79
C GLU A 284 17.43 51.11 28.03
N ASP A 285 18.53 51.68 28.54
CA ASP A 285 19.78 50.96 28.82
C ASP A 285 19.60 49.88 29.92
N ARG A 286 18.79 50.16 30.95
CA ARG A 286 18.45 49.16 32.00
C ARG A 286 17.63 47.99 31.44
N TYR A 287 16.67 48.25 30.57
CA TYR A 287 15.90 47.18 29.91
C TYR A 287 16.71 46.48 28.81
N ALA A 288 17.64 47.15 28.13
CA ALA A 288 18.54 46.56 27.15
C ALA A 288 19.43 45.50 27.80
N ARG A 289 20.05 45.80 28.95
CA ARG A 289 20.87 44.85 29.72
C ARG A 289 20.07 43.63 30.20
N LYS A 290 18.84 43.81 30.71
CA LYS A 290 17.91 42.70 31.00
C LYS A 290 17.66 41.81 29.77
N ASN A 291 17.48 42.44 28.59
CA ASN A 291 17.20 41.74 27.35
C ASN A 291 18.43 41.05 26.74
N GLU A 292 19.66 41.51 26.98
CA GLU A 292 20.89 40.95 26.40
C GLU A 292 21.05 39.46 26.76
N ARG A 293 20.94 39.11 28.04
CA ARG A 293 21.01 37.71 28.46
C ARG A 293 19.86 36.86 27.90
N ALA A 294 18.66 37.42 27.82
CA ALA A 294 17.51 36.74 27.21
C ALA A 294 17.71 36.48 25.69
N GLN A 295 18.43 37.37 24.99
CA GLN A 295 18.82 37.17 23.59
C GLN A 295 19.91 36.09 23.46
N VAL A 296 20.93 36.10 24.32
CA VAL A 296 21.97 35.05 24.35
C VAL A 296 21.38 33.67 24.63
N ASP A 297 20.49 33.55 25.62
CA ASP A 297 19.78 32.30 25.91
C ASP A 297 18.89 31.88 24.71
N LEU A 298 18.18 32.83 24.07
CA LEU A 298 17.38 32.56 22.87
C LEU A 298 18.23 32.05 21.71
N GLU A 299 19.40 32.65 21.47
CA GLU A 299 20.34 32.19 20.45
C GLU A 299 20.94 30.81 20.79
N GLU A 300 21.28 30.53 22.05
CA GLU A 300 21.75 29.20 22.44
C GLU A 300 20.67 28.13 22.19
N LYS A 301 19.40 28.43 22.52
CA LYS A 301 18.28 27.51 22.26
C LYS A 301 17.95 27.39 20.77
N ALA A 302 18.04 28.47 20.00
CA ALA A 302 17.89 28.42 18.54
C ALA A 302 18.96 27.54 17.89
N ASN A 303 20.23 27.73 18.28
CA ASN A 303 21.36 26.91 17.82
C ASN A 303 21.19 25.43 18.22
N GLN A 304 20.73 25.14 19.44
CA GLN A 304 20.42 23.77 19.88
C GLN A 304 19.29 23.14 19.07
N ILE A 305 18.21 23.90 18.79
CA ILE A 305 17.10 23.45 17.94
C ILE A 305 17.59 23.18 16.51
N GLU A 306 18.45 24.02 15.93
CA GLU A 306 18.99 23.78 14.59
C GLU A 306 19.92 22.56 14.57
N GLN A 307 20.78 22.39 15.57
CA GLN A 307 21.65 21.21 15.71
C GLN A 307 20.82 19.92 15.81
N PHE A 308 19.80 19.88 16.67
CA PHE A 308 18.91 18.72 16.78
C PHE A 308 18.06 18.50 15.53
N ALA A 309 17.62 19.56 14.84
CA ALA A 309 16.90 19.44 13.57
C ALA A 309 17.80 18.88 12.46
N ASN A 310 19.06 19.33 12.39
CA ASN A 310 20.06 18.82 11.46
C ASN A 310 20.45 17.37 11.77
N GLU A 311 20.62 16.99 13.04
CA GLU A 311 20.82 15.59 13.45
C GLU A 311 19.62 14.71 13.12
N LEU A 312 18.40 15.16 13.43
CA LEU A 312 17.16 14.44 13.14
C LEU A 312 16.90 14.32 11.63
N ASN A 313 17.26 15.31 10.83
CA ASN A 313 17.23 15.23 9.36
C ASN A 313 18.29 14.25 8.84
N LYS A 314 19.51 14.27 9.40
CA LYS A 314 20.58 13.31 9.09
C LYS A 314 20.12 11.88 9.38
N LEU A 315 19.59 11.63 10.57
CA LEU A 315 19.04 10.34 11.01
C LEU A 315 17.83 9.87 10.17
N LYS A 316 16.95 10.78 9.72
CA LYS A 316 15.85 10.46 8.80
C LYS A 316 16.31 10.21 7.35
N SER A 317 17.37 10.89 6.90
CA SER A 317 17.93 10.73 5.55
C SER A 317 18.69 9.41 5.40
N THR A 318 19.29 8.90 6.49
CA THR A 318 19.83 7.55 6.56
C THR A 318 18.72 6.53 6.77
N ALA A 319 18.69 5.47 5.96
CA ALA A 319 17.88 4.30 6.27
C ALA A 319 18.27 3.71 7.64
N PRO A 320 17.37 2.97 8.34
CA PRO A 320 17.68 2.38 9.63
C PRO A 320 19.04 1.66 9.61
N PRO A 321 19.95 1.89 10.59
CA PRO A 321 21.29 1.33 10.54
C PRO A 321 21.30 -0.19 10.40
N ILE A 322 20.32 -0.86 11.00
CA ILE A 322 20.10 -2.31 10.89
C ILE A 322 19.77 -2.71 9.45
N ASP A 323 18.74 -2.13 8.83
CA ASP A 323 18.36 -2.45 7.45
C ASP A 323 19.49 -2.15 6.44
N LYS A 324 20.28 -1.10 6.69
CA LYS A 324 21.45 -0.79 5.85
C LYS A 324 22.51 -1.89 6.03
N LEU A 325 22.88 -2.21 7.27
CA LEU A 325 23.87 -3.26 7.56
C LEU A 325 23.43 -4.64 7.08
N GLN A 326 22.13 -4.96 7.12
CA GLN A 326 21.58 -6.19 6.54
C GLN A 326 21.75 -6.21 5.01
N ARG A 327 21.34 -5.15 4.32
CA ARG A 327 21.51 -5.03 2.86
C ARG A 327 22.98 -5.07 2.44
N ASP A 328 23.86 -4.36 3.16
CA ASP A 328 25.30 -4.36 2.92
C ASP A 328 25.90 -5.76 3.18
N ASN A 329 25.45 -6.47 4.23
CA ASN A 329 25.88 -7.84 4.54
C ASN A 329 25.43 -8.87 3.48
N ASP A 330 24.19 -8.75 2.98
CA ASP A 330 23.67 -9.64 1.93
C ASP A 330 24.31 -9.37 0.57
N LEU A 331 24.59 -8.10 0.23
CA LEU A 331 25.43 -7.74 -0.92
C LEU A 331 26.84 -8.35 -0.80
N LEU A 332 27.48 -8.24 0.37
CA LEU A 332 28.81 -8.81 0.61
C LEU A 332 28.82 -10.35 0.57
N LYS A 333 27.75 -11.04 1.02
CA LYS A 333 27.59 -12.50 0.82
C LYS A 333 27.54 -12.85 -0.66
N VAL A 334 26.67 -12.17 -1.41
CA VAL A 334 26.47 -12.39 -2.86
C VAL A 334 27.74 -12.11 -3.65
N ASP A 335 28.49 -11.06 -3.30
CA ASP A 335 29.78 -10.75 -3.93
C ASP A 335 30.89 -11.71 -3.48
N SER A 336 30.91 -12.18 -2.22
CA SER A 336 31.80 -13.26 -1.78
C SER A 336 31.60 -14.53 -2.62
N GLU A 337 30.35 -14.89 -2.92
CA GLU A 337 30.06 -16.00 -3.84
C GLU A 337 30.56 -15.74 -5.27
N LYS A 338 30.36 -14.53 -5.83
CA LYS A 338 30.88 -14.17 -7.15
C LYS A 338 32.40 -14.30 -7.18
N PHE A 339 33.10 -13.76 -6.19
CA PHE A 339 34.56 -13.85 -6.11
C PHE A 339 35.05 -15.28 -5.92
N LYS A 340 34.38 -16.12 -5.12
CA LYS A 340 34.67 -17.57 -5.02
C LYS A 340 34.49 -18.29 -6.36
N LYS A 341 33.40 -18.00 -7.09
CA LYS A 341 33.11 -18.56 -8.43
C LYS A 341 34.16 -18.10 -9.46
N ILE A 342 34.61 -16.84 -9.38
CA ILE A 342 35.69 -16.28 -10.22
C ILE A 342 37.04 -16.95 -9.89
N LEU A 343 37.41 -17.08 -8.62
CA LEU A 343 38.63 -17.78 -8.19
C LEU A 343 38.64 -19.22 -8.70
N HIS A 344 37.56 -19.98 -8.52
CA HIS A 344 37.44 -21.34 -9.03
C HIS A 344 37.59 -21.42 -10.57
N GLN A 345 37.09 -20.45 -11.31
CA GLN A 345 37.32 -20.35 -12.77
C GLN A 345 38.79 -20.07 -13.10
N TYR A 346 39.47 -19.19 -12.36
CA TYR A 346 40.89 -18.90 -12.56
C TYR A 346 41.79 -20.07 -12.15
N ASP A 347 41.51 -20.79 -11.07
CA ASP A 347 42.26 -21.99 -10.67
C ASP A 347 42.04 -23.15 -11.65
N SER A 348 40.80 -23.35 -12.14
CA SER A 348 40.52 -24.31 -13.22
C SER A 348 41.29 -23.96 -14.50
N ARG A 349 41.36 -22.67 -14.87
CA ARG A 349 42.14 -22.20 -16.01
C ARG A 349 43.64 -22.34 -15.80
N LYS A 350 44.14 -22.04 -14.60
CA LYS A 350 45.54 -22.20 -14.18
C LYS A 350 45.96 -23.66 -14.27
N LYS A 351 45.12 -24.60 -13.78
CA LYS A 351 45.37 -26.03 -13.91
C LYS A 351 45.48 -26.43 -15.39
N LYS A 352 44.48 -26.09 -16.22
CA LYS A 352 44.50 -26.37 -17.67
C LYS A 352 45.74 -25.81 -18.38
N LEU A 353 46.21 -24.62 -18.01
CA LEU A 353 47.43 -24.03 -18.55
C LEU A 353 48.70 -24.77 -18.08
N LEU A 354 48.75 -25.24 -16.83
CA LEU A 354 49.85 -26.09 -16.33
C LEU A 354 49.87 -27.45 -17.03
N ASP A 355 48.70 -28.07 -17.21
CA ASP A 355 48.53 -29.33 -17.94
C ASP A 355 49.00 -29.17 -19.40
N GLN A 356 48.61 -28.08 -20.07
CA GLN A 356 49.09 -27.74 -21.42
C GLN A 356 50.61 -27.51 -21.47
N ILE A 357 51.19 -26.76 -20.52
CA ILE A 357 52.64 -26.54 -20.44
C ILE A 357 53.41 -27.85 -20.22
N ALA A 358 52.82 -28.83 -19.51
CA ALA A 358 53.41 -30.16 -19.36
C ALA A 358 53.39 -30.96 -20.67
N VAL A 359 52.30 -30.92 -21.44
CA VAL A 359 52.19 -31.56 -22.76
C VAL A 359 53.15 -30.92 -23.77
N GLU A 360 53.17 -29.60 -23.89
CA GLU A 360 54.07 -28.87 -24.79
C GLU A 360 55.55 -29.16 -24.46
N LYS A 361 55.92 -29.24 -23.18
CA LYS A 361 57.29 -29.64 -22.77
C LYS A 361 57.62 -31.09 -23.14
N ALA A 362 56.67 -32.01 -23.00
CA ALA A 362 56.86 -33.40 -23.40
C ALA A 362 57.01 -33.53 -24.93
N GLU A 363 56.23 -32.77 -25.70
CA GLU A 363 56.36 -32.73 -27.16
C GLU A 363 57.67 -32.07 -27.62
N ILE A 364 58.11 -30.99 -26.98
CA ILE A 364 59.43 -30.38 -27.26
C ILE A 364 60.56 -31.38 -26.99
N ALA A 365 60.50 -32.14 -25.89
CA ALA A 365 61.48 -33.18 -25.59
C ALA A 365 61.47 -34.33 -26.62
N ALA A 366 60.28 -34.78 -27.02
CA ALA A 366 60.13 -35.83 -28.05
C ALA A 366 60.65 -35.37 -29.42
N ARG A 367 60.30 -34.15 -29.85
CA ARG A 367 60.80 -33.53 -31.08
C ARG A 367 62.31 -33.27 -31.04
N GLY A 368 62.85 -32.93 -29.87
CA GLY A 368 64.31 -32.81 -29.66
C GLY A 368 65.04 -34.13 -29.90
N SER A 369 64.57 -35.23 -29.31
CA SER A 369 65.15 -36.55 -29.54
C SER A 369 64.97 -37.04 -30.99
N GLN A 370 63.87 -36.68 -31.65
CA GLN A 370 63.71 -36.91 -33.09
C GLN A 370 64.69 -36.09 -33.93
N LEU A 371 65.01 -34.85 -33.54
CA LEU A 371 66.01 -34.03 -34.22
C LEU A 371 67.40 -34.67 -34.11
N GLU A 372 67.81 -35.08 -32.90
CA GLU A 372 69.09 -35.78 -32.67
C GLU A 372 69.21 -37.07 -33.50
N GLN A 373 68.12 -37.84 -33.60
CA GLN A 373 68.06 -39.05 -34.45
C GLN A 373 68.20 -38.71 -35.94
N LEU A 374 67.52 -37.66 -36.41
CA LEU A 374 67.57 -37.21 -37.80
C LEU A 374 68.92 -36.57 -38.17
N GLU A 375 69.58 -35.86 -37.26
CA GLU A 375 70.93 -35.33 -37.45
C GLU A 375 71.98 -36.47 -37.50
N ALA A 376 71.86 -37.48 -36.64
CA ALA A 376 72.69 -38.68 -36.70
C ALA A 376 72.46 -39.50 -37.98
N GLU A 377 71.21 -39.62 -38.44
CA GLU A 377 70.87 -40.27 -39.70
C GLU A 377 71.34 -39.45 -40.92
N GLN A 378 71.23 -38.12 -40.87
CA GLN A 378 71.77 -37.22 -41.90
C GLN A 378 73.30 -37.33 -42.00
N LEU A 379 74.03 -37.36 -40.88
CA LEU A 379 75.48 -37.58 -40.86
C LEU A 379 75.85 -38.92 -41.50
N LYS A 380 75.14 -39.98 -41.14
CA LYS A 380 75.32 -41.33 -41.70
C LYS A 380 75.02 -41.37 -43.21
N LEU A 381 73.93 -40.76 -43.65
CA LEU A 381 73.55 -40.69 -45.07
C LEU A 381 74.51 -39.80 -45.88
N ALA A 382 75.02 -38.71 -45.30
CA ALA A 382 76.02 -37.86 -45.94
C ALA A 382 77.34 -38.61 -46.18
N ASP A 383 77.77 -39.45 -45.23
CA ASP A 383 78.98 -40.26 -45.39
C ASP A 383 78.80 -41.40 -46.42
N ILE A 384 77.59 -41.99 -46.48
CA ILE A 384 77.20 -42.95 -47.53
C ILE A 384 77.19 -42.28 -48.91
N VAL A 385 76.59 -41.08 -49.06
CA VAL A 385 76.59 -40.34 -50.34
C VAL A 385 78.01 -39.92 -50.73
N LYS A 386 78.85 -39.54 -49.77
CA LYS A 386 80.26 -39.17 -50.00
C LYS A 386 81.14 -40.36 -50.42
N THR A 387 80.67 -41.59 -50.25
CA THR A 387 81.35 -42.83 -50.69
C THR A 387 80.74 -43.46 -51.95
N GLN A 388 79.67 -42.88 -52.53
CA GLN A 388 78.99 -43.40 -53.72
C GLN A 388 79.19 -42.52 -54.95
N ASN A 389 79.94 -43.03 -55.95
CA ASN A 389 80.00 -42.45 -57.29
C ASN A 389 78.78 -42.90 -58.12
N LEU A 390 77.64 -42.23 -57.97
CA LEU A 390 76.38 -42.60 -58.63
C LEU A 390 76.35 -42.27 -60.13
N SER A 391 75.76 -43.15 -60.93
CA SER A 391 75.57 -43.00 -62.37
C SER A 391 74.41 -42.04 -62.71
N PRO A 392 74.46 -41.29 -63.83
CA PRO A 392 73.31 -40.51 -64.32
C PRO A 392 72.02 -41.33 -64.50
N GLU A 393 72.12 -42.60 -64.85
CA GLU A 393 70.96 -43.50 -64.99
C GLU A 393 70.32 -43.84 -63.65
N GLU A 394 71.14 -43.99 -62.59
CA GLU A 394 70.67 -44.19 -61.22
C GLU A 394 70.01 -42.92 -60.68
N VAL A 395 70.52 -41.72 -61.03
CA VAL A 395 69.89 -40.44 -60.69
C VAL A 395 68.53 -40.30 -61.38
N ILE A 396 68.38 -40.71 -62.63
CA ILE A 396 67.08 -40.71 -63.32
C ILE A 396 66.10 -41.68 -62.64
N LYS A 397 66.54 -42.90 -62.33
CA LYS A 397 65.71 -43.88 -61.61
C LYS A 397 65.31 -43.38 -60.22
N MET A 398 66.24 -42.81 -59.47
CA MET A 398 66.01 -42.24 -58.14
C MET A 398 65.06 -41.04 -58.19
N ASN A 399 65.04 -40.26 -59.28
CA ASN A 399 64.03 -39.22 -59.51
C ASN A 399 62.64 -39.81 -59.78
N THR A 400 62.50 -40.88 -60.57
CA THR A 400 61.20 -41.56 -60.77
C THR A 400 60.70 -42.26 -59.50
N ASP A 401 61.62 -42.84 -58.71
CA ASP A 401 61.31 -43.40 -57.40
C ASP A 401 60.91 -42.28 -56.41
N HIS A 402 61.55 -41.10 -56.48
CA HIS A 402 61.17 -39.92 -55.70
C HIS A 402 59.80 -39.34 -56.10
N GLU A 403 59.46 -39.27 -57.39
CA GLU A 403 58.12 -38.83 -57.82
C GLU A 403 57.02 -39.80 -57.36
N THR A 404 57.23 -41.11 -57.51
CA THR A 404 56.27 -42.11 -57.05
C THR A 404 56.16 -42.16 -55.52
N LEU A 405 57.27 -42.02 -54.78
CA LEU A 405 57.26 -41.85 -53.32
C LEU A 405 56.56 -40.55 -52.90
N SER A 406 56.81 -39.43 -53.57
CA SER A 406 56.15 -38.14 -53.30
C SER A 406 54.63 -38.22 -53.49
N GLN A 407 54.18 -38.87 -54.57
CA GLN A 407 52.76 -39.13 -54.81
C GLN A 407 52.16 -40.08 -53.77
N ASN A 408 52.84 -41.16 -53.40
CA ASN A 408 52.42 -42.05 -52.30
C ASN A 408 52.34 -41.32 -50.95
N LEU A 409 53.28 -40.42 -50.67
CA LEU A 409 53.32 -39.59 -49.45
C LEU A 409 52.16 -38.58 -49.44
N LYS A 410 51.77 -38.06 -50.60
CA LYS A 410 50.59 -37.20 -50.79
C LYS A 410 49.29 -37.95 -50.52
N ASP A 411 49.15 -39.16 -51.05
CA ASP A 411 48.00 -40.03 -50.82
C ASP A 411 47.92 -40.52 -49.36
N LEU A 412 49.06 -40.81 -48.72
CA LEU A 412 49.14 -41.12 -47.30
C LEU A 412 48.78 -39.90 -46.42
N LYS A 413 49.24 -38.69 -46.78
CA LYS A 413 48.81 -37.45 -46.11
C LYS A 413 47.30 -37.21 -46.26
N GLN A 414 46.71 -37.50 -47.42
CA GLN A 414 45.25 -37.45 -47.58
C GLN A 414 44.55 -38.49 -46.70
N LYS A 415 45.00 -39.75 -46.69
CA LYS A 415 44.45 -40.81 -45.82
C LYS A 415 44.56 -40.45 -44.34
N ILE A 416 45.66 -39.84 -43.90
CA ILE A 416 45.85 -39.33 -42.52
C ILE A 416 44.87 -38.18 -42.23
N ALA A 417 44.64 -37.26 -43.17
CA ALA A 417 43.66 -36.20 -43.01
C ALA A 417 42.21 -36.74 -42.97
N GLU A 418 41.92 -37.85 -43.67
CA GLU A 418 40.63 -38.52 -43.64
C GLU A 418 40.43 -39.33 -42.35
N THR A 419 41.42 -40.10 -41.88
CA THR A 419 41.34 -40.78 -40.58
C THR A 419 41.30 -39.79 -39.43
N HIS A 420 42.01 -38.66 -39.47
CA HIS A 420 41.90 -37.60 -38.47
C HIS A 420 40.50 -36.95 -38.46
N ARG A 421 39.86 -36.75 -39.63
CA ARG A 421 38.45 -36.31 -39.68
C ARG A 421 37.52 -37.35 -39.07
N ASN A 422 37.76 -38.64 -39.35
CA ASN A 422 36.96 -39.73 -38.79
C ASN A 422 37.13 -39.81 -37.27
N VAL A 423 38.35 -39.75 -36.74
CA VAL A 423 38.65 -39.69 -35.29
C VAL A 423 37.97 -38.47 -34.66
N MET A 424 38.14 -37.27 -35.22
CA MET A 424 37.46 -36.06 -34.71
C MET A 424 35.93 -36.23 -34.70
N SER A 425 35.34 -36.87 -35.72
CA SER A 425 33.90 -37.13 -35.75
C SER A 425 33.46 -38.18 -34.71
N LEU A 426 34.30 -39.19 -34.44
CA LEU A 426 34.07 -40.20 -33.42
C LEU A 426 34.23 -39.62 -32.02
N GLU A 427 35.20 -38.72 -31.80
CA GLU A 427 35.39 -37.98 -30.55
C GLU A 427 34.21 -37.06 -30.25
N VAL A 428 33.69 -36.34 -31.26
CA VAL A 428 32.44 -35.56 -31.12
C VAL A 428 31.23 -36.46 -30.84
N ASN A 429 31.20 -37.68 -31.37
CA ASN A 429 30.14 -38.65 -31.05
C ASN A 429 30.30 -39.24 -29.63
N VAL A 430 31.51 -39.57 -29.20
CA VAL A 430 31.81 -40.09 -27.85
C VAL A 430 31.54 -39.04 -26.78
N THR A 431 32.00 -37.79 -26.98
CA THR A 431 31.70 -36.68 -26.05
C THR A 431 30.20 -36.38 -26.00
N LYS A 432 29.48 -36.45 -27.13
CA LYS A 432 28.01 -36.36 -27.14
C LYS A 432 27.33 -37.51 -26.40
N ARG A 433 27.80 -38.76 -26.56
CA ARG A 433 27.26 -39.93 -25.84
C ARG A 433 27.59 -39.91 -24.34
N ALA A 434 28.74 -39.37 -23.96
CA ALA A 434 29.10 -39.14 -22.56
C ALA A 434 28.16 -38.11 -21.94
N ALA A 435 27.93 -36.96 -22.59
CA ALA A 435 26.98 -35.96 -22.12
C ALA A 435 25.54 -36.49 -22.03
N GLU A 436 25.08 -37.29 -23.00
CA GLU A 436 23.78 -37.98 -22.93
C GLU A 436 23.68 -38.98 -21.77
N ALA A 437 24.80 -39.58 -21.34
CA ALA A 437 24.86 -40.50 -20.21
C ALA A 437 24.98 -39.76 -18.86
N GLU A 438 25.67 -38.62 -18.81
CA GLU A 438 25.71 -37.71 -17.66
C GLU A 438 24.32 -37.09 -17.42
N GLU A 439 23.65 -36.59 -18.45
CA GLU A 439 22.28 -36.05 -18.39
C GLU A 439 21.28 -37.12 -17.89
N ALA A 440 21.34 -38.34 -18.41
CA ALA A 440 20.51 -39.45 -17.94
C ALA A 440 20.83 -39.91 -16.51
N LEU A 441 22.07 -39.77 -16.05
CA LEU A 441 22.48 -40.09 -14.68
C LEU A 441 22.02 -39.00 -13.69
N ASP A 442 22.10 -37.73 -14.08
CA ASP A 442 21.56 -36.62 -13.32
C ASP A 442 20.03 -36.71 -13.24
N GLU A 443 19.32 -37.05 -14.32
CA GLU A 443 17.87 -37.33 -14.28
C GLU A 443 17.55 -38.47 -13.31
N TYR A 444 18.27 -39.60 -13.38
CA TYR A 444 18.10 -40.73 -12.46
C TYR A 444 18.34 -40.34 -11.00
N THR A 445 19.42 -39.60 -10.72
CA THR A 445 19.78 -39.18 -9.35
C THR A 445 18.76 -38.19 -8.79
N ASN A 446 18.33 -37.20 -9.59
CA ASN A 446 17.27 -36.27 -9.19
C ASN A 446 15.93 -36.99 -8.96
N LEU A 447 15.62 -38.03 -9.73
CA LEU A 447 14.42 -38.86 -9.50
C LEU A 447 14.53 -39.65 -8.19
N LEU A 448 15.68 -40.26 -7.86
CA LEU A 448 15.89 -40.90 -6.55
C LEU A 448 15.69 -39.92 -5.40
N THR A 449 16.28 -38.73 -5.47
CA THR A 449 16.13 -37.68 -4.44
C THR A 449 14.67 -37.21 -4.33
N THR A 450 13.98 -36.99 -5.45
CA THR A 450 12.57 -36.54 -5.47
C THR A 450 11.62 -37.60 -4.91
N LEU A 451 11.93 -38.88 -5.08
CA LEU A 451 11.15 -40.00 -4.55
C LEU A 451 11.53 -40.38 -3.09
N GLY A 452 12.50 -39.70 -2.48
CA GLY A 452 13.01 -40.04 -1.14
C GLY A 452 13.76 -41.38 -1.09
N LEU A 453 14.25 -41.88 -2.23
CA LEU A 453 14.97 -43.15 -2.38
C LEU A 453 16.50 -42.97 -2.36
N PHE A 454 16.97 -41.89 -1.76
CA PHE A 454 18.40 -41.62 -1.55
C PHE A 454 18.87 -42.32 -0.26
N PRO A 455 20.08 -42.91 -0.19
CA PRO A 455 20.50 -43.70 0.96
C PRO A 455 20.54 -42.91 2.29
N PRO A 456 20.20 -43.53 3.44
CA PRO A 456 19.72 -44.91 3.59
C PRO A 456 18.21 -45.05 3.27
N LEU A 457 17.86 -46.16 2.62
CA LEU A 457 16.46 -46.50 2.31
C LEU A 457 15.66 -46.87 3.57
N PRO A 458 14.32 -46.65 3.56
CA PRO A 458 13.45 -47.07 4.65
C PRO A 458 13.42 -48.60 4.83
N PRO A 459 13.05 -49.10 6.03
CA PRO A 459 12.86 -50.53 6.26
C PRO A 459 11.85 -51.11 5.26
N PRO A 460 12.07 -52.31 4.69
CA PRO A 460 13.11 -53.29 5.02
C PRO A 460 14.38 -53.24 4.13
N LEU A 461 14.58 -52.23 3.28
CA LEU A 461 15.59 -52.23 2.21
C LEU A 461 16.91 -51.53 2.57
N GLN A 462 17.33 -51.63 3.82
CA GLN A 462 18.39 -50.79 4.40
C GLN A 462 19.80 -51.02 3.82
N ASP A 463 20.10 -52.25 3.38
CA ASP A 463 21.44 -52.64 2.89
C ASP A 463 21.65 -52.43 1.37
N VAL A 464 20.72 -51.77 0.67
CA VAL A 464 20.78 -51.60 -0.80
C VAL A 464 21.17 -50.17 -1.18
N ASP A 465 22.35 -50.01 -1.76
CA ASP A 465 22.74 -48.77 -2.42
C ASP A 465 22.19 -48.72 -3.86
N LEU A 466 21.48 -47.64 -4.19
CA LEU A 466 20.92 -47.36 -5.51
C LEU A 466 21.73 -46.31 -6.30
N THR A 467 22.80 -45.78 -5.73
CA THR A 467 23.63 -44.76 -6.39
C THR A 467 24.41 -45.33 -7.57
N LEU A 468 24.64 -44.46 -8.55
CA LEU A 468 25.41 -44.71 -9.76
C LEU A 468 26.33 -43.51 -10.00
N SER A 469 27.50 -43.75 -10.56
CA SER A 469 28.50 -42.72 -10.86
C SER A 469 29.16 -43.02 -12.20
N LEU A 470 29.36 -42.01 -13.04
CA LEU A 470 29.99 -42.16 -14.35
C LEU A 470 31.45 -41.69 -14.30
N ASN A 471 32.38 -42.52 -14.76
CA ASN A 471 33.80 -42.21 -14.89
C ASN A 471 34.20 -42.25 -16.37
N THR A 472 34.01 -41.13 -17.05
CA THR A 472 34.27 -40.95 -18.49
C THR A 472 35.75 -40.98 -18.86
N ALA A 473 36.67 -40.97 -17.88
CA ALA A 473 38.12 -41.09 -18.09
C ALA A 473 38.64 -42.55 -18.02
N SER A 474 37.75 -43.54 -17.87
CA SER A 474 38.12 -44.94 -17.68
C SER A 474 38.40 -45.67 -19.00
N SER A 475 39.64 -46.12 -19.21
CA SER A 475 40.08 -46.80 -20.44
C SER A 475 39.48 -48.20 -20.66
N ASN A 476 38.83 -48.79 -19.65
CA ASN A 476 38.14 -50.08 -19.75
C ASN A 476 36.63 -49.84 -19.75
N PRO A 477 35.88 -50.25 -20.80
CA PRO A 477 34.45 -49.98 -20.91
C PRO A 477 33.58 -50.57 -19.79
N GLN A 478 34.07 -51.60 -19.07
CA GLN A 478 33.37 -52.14 -17.90
C GLN A 478 33.46 -51.22 -16.66
N ASN A 479 34.47 -50.36 -16.60
CA ASN A 479 34.75 -49.46 -15.48
C ASN A 479 34.33 -48.01 -15.77
N ILE A 480 33.46 -47.77 -16.76
CA ILE A 480 32.92 -46.44 -17.09
C ILE A 480 31.72 -46.08 -16.17
N LEU A 481 31.00 -47.08 -15.65
CA LEU A 481 29.89 -46.89 -14.71
C LEU A 481 30.20 -47.61 -13.39
N SER A 482 30.36 -46.85 -12.31
CA SER A 482 30.64 -47.35 -10.96
C SER A 482 29.41 -47.24 -10.06
N GLY A 483 28.99 -48.37 -9.48
CA GLY A 483 27.81 -48.49 -8.62
C GLY A 483 27.24 -49.91 -8.67
N ALA A 484 26.03 -50.11 -8.15
CA ALA A 484 25.36 -51.41 -8.19
C ALA A 484 24.92 -51.80 -9.62
N ASP A 485 24.85 -53.10 -9.93
CA ASP A 485 24.45 -53.58 -11.26
C ASP A 485 23.01 -53.15 -11.59
N THR A 486 22.89 -52.27 -12.58
CA THR A 486 21.63 -51.72 -13.10
C THR A 486 20.56 -52.78 -13.41
N ARG A 487 20.97 -53.97 -13.88
CA ARG A 487 20.07 -55.06 -14.29
C ARG A 487 19.78 -56.05 -13.17
N ARG A 488 20.75 -56.31 -12.28
CA ARG A 488 20.62 -57.33 -11.21
C ARG A 488 20.18 -56.79 -9.86
N VAL A 489 20.45 -55.54 -9.53
CA VAL A 489 20.18 -54.93 -8.21
C VAL A 489 19.18 -53.79 -8.33
N ILE A 490 19.52 -52.75 -9.11
CA ILE A 490 18.74 -51.50 -9.14
C ILE A 490 17.35 -51.72 -9.74
N LYS A 491 17.27 -52.29 -10.96
CA LYS A 491 15.98 -52.48 -11.64
C LYS A 491 15.02 -53.41 -10.87
N PRO A 492 15.44 -54.55 -10.29
CA PRO A 492 14.55 -55.36 -9.45
C PRO A 492 14.04 -54.60 -8.22
N THR A 493 14.91 -53.94 -7.46
CA THR A 493 14.52 -53.18 -6.25
C THR A 493 13.53 -52.06 -6.57
N LEU A 494 13.79 -51.26 -7.61
CA LEU A 494 12.85 -50.22 -8.06
C LEU A 494 11.53 -50.80 -8.57
N SER A 495 11.54 -52.00 -9.16
CA SER A 495 10.30 -52.68 -9.59
C SER A 495 9.46 -53.11 -8.40
N GLY A 496 10.07 -53.68 -7.35
CA GLY A 496 9.37 -54.06 -6.11
C GLY A 496 8.80 -52.85 -5.35
N ILE A 497 9.55 -51.74 -5.28
CA ILE A 497 9.06 -50.48 -4.71
C ILE A 497 7.86 -49.94 -5.51
N ALA A 498 7.94 -49.98 -6.85
CA ALA A 498 6.85 -49.54 -7.72
C ALA A 498 5.61 -50.46 -7.64
N GLU A 499 5.79 -51.76 -7.41
CA GLU A 499 4.70 -52.71 -7.18
C GLU A 499 4.03 -52.48 -5.82
N SER A 500 4.82 -52.33 -4.75
CA SER A 500 4.33 -51.94 -3.42
C SER A 500 3.51 -50.65 -3.45
N LYS A 501 4.02 -49.58 -4.09
CA LYS A 501 3.29 -48.31 -4.22
C LYS A 501 2.10 -48.36 -5.18
N ARG A 502 2.04 -49.33 -6.11
CA ARG A 502 0.82 -49.60 -6.90
C ARG A 502 -0.27 -50.26 -6.06
N LEU A 503 0.10 -51.19 -5.18
CA LEU A 503 -0.84 -51.84 -4.25
C LEU A 503 -1.40 -50.82 -3.26
N GLU A 504 -0.54 -49.99 -2.65
CA GLU A 504 -0.93 -48.91 -1.73
C GLU A 504 -1.86 -47.88 -2.42
N LYS A 505 -1.55 -47.50 -3.67
CA LYS A 505 -2.43 -46.66 -4.50
C LYS A 505 -3.77 -47.35 -4.80
N ALA A 506 -3.77 -48.64 -5.13
CA ALA A 506 -5.00 -49.38 -5.41
C ALA A 506 -5.92 -49.47 -4.18
N SER A 507 -5.36 -49.66 -2.97
CA SER A 507 -6.15 -49.58 -1.73
C SER A 507 -6.72 -48.19 -1.50
N GLN A 508 -5.97 -47.11 -1.70
CA GLN A 508 -6.48 -45.75 -1.54
C GLN A 508 -7.48 -45.34 -2.64
N GLU A 509 -7.34 -45.84 -3.86
CA GLU A 509 -8.36 -45.66 -4.91
C GLU A 509 -9.64 -46.44 -4.58
N THR A 510 -9.54 -47.59 -3.90
CA THR A 510 -10.71 -48.33 -3.40
C THR A 510 -11.40 -47.57 -2.27
N GLU A 511 -10.65 -47.04 -1.30
CA GLU A 511 -11.20 -46.17 -0.25
C GLU A 511 -11.85 -44.91 -0.85
N ARG A 512 -11.22 -44.28 -1.86
CA ARG A 512 -11.80 -43.10 -2.55
C ARG A 512 -13.12 -43.44 -3.24
N LEU A 513 -13.21 -44.59 -3.91
CA LEU A 513 -14.45 -45.03 -4.56
C LEU A 513 -15.57 -45.31 -3.55
N ASN A 514 -15.24 -45.81 -2.36
CA ASN A 514 -16.22 -45.93 -1.27
C ASN A 514 -16.71 -44.54 -0.82
N TYR A 515 -15.81 -43.58 -0.58
CA TYR A 515 -16.20 -42.21 -0.21
C TYR A 515 -16.95 -41.46 -1.32
N GLU A 516 -16.68 -41.74 -2.60
CA GLU A 516 -17.47 -41.23 -3.73
C GLU A 516 -18.88 -41.85 -3.73
N ASN A 517 -19.01 -43.17 -3.51
CA ASN A 517 -20.31 -43.83 -3.39
C ASN A 517 -21.14 -43.32 -2.18
N ASP A 518 -20.50 -43.13 -1.03
CA ASP A 518 -21.15 -42.57 0.17
C ASP A 518 -21.61 -41.13 -0.06
N LEU A 519 -20.85 -40.34 -0.83
CA LEU A 519 -21.20 -38.98 -1.24
C LEU A 519 -22.34 -38.96 -2.26
N ASP A 520 -22.34 -39.87 -3.23
CA ASP A 520 -23.42 -40.02 -4.21
C ASP A 520 -24.73 -40.42 -3.51
N GLN A 521 -24.68 -41.35 -2.53
CA GLN A 521 -25.85 -41.70 -1.71
C GLN A 521 -26.35 -40.50 -0.91
N LEU A 522 -25.48 -39.78 -0.19
CA LEU A 522 -25.87 -38.58 0.56
C LEU A 522 -26.43 -37.47 -0.35
N THR A 523 -25.95 -37.36 -1.59
CA THR A 523 -26.47 -36.41 -2.58
C THR A 523 -27.90 -36.80 -2.98
N LEU A 524 -28.15 -38.08 -3.24
CA LEU A 524 -29.47 -38.61 -3.58
C LEU A 524 -30.45 -38.51 -2.40
N GLU A 525 -29.98 -38.69 -1.17
CA GLU A 525 -30.75 -38.40 0.05
C GLU A 525 -31.10 -36.90 0.18
N CYS A 526 -30.20 -35.99 -0.16
CA CYS A 526 -30.51 -34.55 -0.24
C CYS A 526 -31.51 -34.22 -1.36
N GLU A 527 -31.37 -34.80 -2.56
CA GLU A 527 -32.30 -34.58 -3.68
C GLU A 527 -33.74 -35.03 -3.32
N ASN A 528 -33.89 -36.18 -2.64
CA ASN A 528 -35.20 -36.62 -2.12
C ASN A 528 -35.79 -35.64 -1.09
N ILE A 529 -34.96 -35.09 -0.19
CA ILE A 529 -35.40 -34.11 0.81
C ILE A 529 -35.81 -32.79 0.14
N ASP A 530 -35.10 -32.34 -0.90
CA ASP A 530 -35.48 -31.16 -1.68
C ASP A 530 -36.80 -31.39 -2.47
N GLU A 531 -37.09 -32.61 -2.94
CA GLU A 531 -38.40 -32.97 -3.49
C GLU A 531 -39.51 -32.96 -2.42
N GLU A 532 -39.27 -33.50 -1.22
CA GLU A 532 -40.22 -33.42 -0.10
C GLU A 532 -40.49 -31.97 0.33
N ILE A 533 -39.45 -31.12 0.41
CA ILE A 533 -39.59 -29.69 0.68
C ILE A 533 -40.41 -29.03 -0.43
N GLY A 534 -40.11 -29.32 -1.70
CA GLY A 534 -40.86 -28.79 -2.85
C GLY A 534 -42.33 -29.26 -2.89
N GLU A 535 -42.66 -30.42 -2.33
CA GLU A 535 -44.05 -30.82 -2.08
C GLU A 535 -44.70 -30.04 -0.95
N VAL A 536 -43.98 -29.81 0.16
CA VAL A 536 -44.49 -29.04 1.31
C VAL A 536 -44.71 -27.58 0.93
N GLU A 537 -43.81 -26.97 0.16
CA GLU A 537 -43.98 -25.60 -0.36
C GLU A 537 -45.22 -25.48 -1.26
N LYS A 538 -45.47 -26.45 -2.16
CA LYS A 538 -46.71 -26.49 -2.97
C LYS A 538 -47.97 -26.60 -2.10
N LYS A 539 -47.93 -27.39 -1.01
CA LYS A 539 -49.03 -27.53 -0.06
C LYS A 539 -49.26 -26.25 0.74
N VAL A 540 -48.19 -25.53 1.11
CA VAL A 540 -48.27 -24.21 1.78
C VAL A 540 -48.81 -23.14 0.82
N ALA A 541 -48.36 -23.11 -0.43
CA ALA A 541 -48.86 -22.19 -1.45
C ALA A 541 -50.37 -22.39 -1.68
N ALA A 542 -50.82 -23.63 -1.92
CA ALA A 542 -52.24 -23.94 -2.10
C ALA A 542 -53.11 -23.62 -0.87
N LEU A 543 -52.56 -23.71 0.34
CA LEU A 543 -53.24 -23.28 1.57
C LEU A 543 -53.27 -21.75 1.73
N ASN A 544 -52.25 -21.02 1.23
CA ASN A 544 -52.30 -19.56 1.20
C ASN A 544 -53.29 -19.06 0.15
N ASP A 545 -53.30 -19.66 -1.06
CA ASP A 545 -54.26 -19.34 -2.11
C ASP A 545 -55.70 -19.56 -1.60
N GLN A 546 -55.98 -20.66 -0.89
CA GLN A 546 -57.27 -20.88 -0.23
C GLN A 546 -57.57 -19.85 0.88
N ALA A 547 -56.57 -19.36 1.60
CA ALA A 547 -56.75 -18.37 2.64
C ALA A 547 -57.06 -16.98 2.07
N ASP A 548 -56.44 -16.61 0.94
CA ASP A 548 -56.71 -15.35 0.24
C ASP A 548 -58.01 -15.43 -0.60
N ASP A 549 -58.36 -16.58 -1.20
CA ASP A 549 -59.70 -16.84 -1.77
C ASP A 549 -60.81 -16.63 -0.71
N LEU A 550 -60.64 -17.22 0.49
CA LEU A 550 -61.58 -17.02 1.60
C LEU A 550 -61.63 -15.56 2.08
N ARG A 551 -60.52 -14.83 1.97
CA ARG A 551 -60.42 -13.41 2.32
C ARG A 551 -61.16 -12.54 1.31
N ASP A 552 -61.00 -12.81 0.01
CA ASP A 552 -61.70 -12.10 -1.06
C ASP A 552 -63.20 -12.43 -1.06
N VAL A 553 -63.60 -13.67 -0.76
CA VAL A 553 -65.01 -14.03 -0.51
C VAL A 553 -65.56 -13.25 0.68
N ALA A 554 -64.86 -13.22 1.83
CA ALA A 554 -65.31 -12.46 3.00
C ALA A 554 -65.36 -10.94 2.73
N GLN A 555 -64.47 -10.40 1.89
CA GLN A 555 -64.46 -8.99 1.49
C GLN A 555 -65.59 -8.67 0.49
N GLN A 556 -65.89 -9.60 -0.43
CA GLN A 556 -67.05 -9.53 -1.33
C GLN A 556 -68.36 -9.59 -0.54
N GLU A 557 -68.49 -10.49 0.44
CA GLU A 557 -69.65 -10.55 1.35
C GLU A 557 -69.77 -9.28 2.19
N ALA A 558 -68.67 -8.72 2.69
CA ALA A 558 -68.69 -7.44 3.41
C ALA A 558 -69.14 -6.26 2.52
N LEU A 559 -68.77 -6.25 1.23
CA LEU A 559 -69.25 -5.26 0.26
C LEU A 559 -70.74 -5.44 -0.05
N VAL A 560 -71.22 -6.68 -0.22
CA VAL A 560 -72.65 -6.97 -0.42
C VAL A 560 -73.46 -6.60 0.83
N ALA A 561 -73.02 -6.97 2.02
CA ALA A 561 -73.65 -6.60 3.28
C ALA A 561 -73.63 -5.09 3.53
N SER A 562 -72.58 -4.37 3.10
CA SER A 562 -72.53 -2.91 3.14
C SER A 562 -73.53 -2.27 2.17
N ALA A 563 -73.64 -2.78 0.94
CA ALA A 563 -74.60 -2.33 -0.05
C ALA A 563 -76.06 -2.63 0.36
N GLU A 564 -76.31 -3.77 1.01
CA GLU A 564 -77.60 -4.11 1.58
C GLU A 564 -77.92 -3.27 2.82
N THR A 565 -76.95 -3.01 3.70
CA THR A 565 -77.12 -2.04 4.82
C THR A 565 -77.49 -0.66 4.28
N GLY A 566 -76.75 -0.16 3.28
CA GLY A 566 -77.05 1.11 2.61
C GLY A 566 -78.35 1.07 1.77
N ARG A 567 -79.00 -0.08 1.59
CA ARG A 567 -80.38 -0.19 1.10
C ARG A 567 -81.37 -0.19 2.25
N LEU A 568 -81.13 -0.98 3.28
CA LEU A 568 -81.95 -1.04 4.50
C LEU A 568 -82.03 0.30 5.21
N GLU A 569 -81.00 1.16 5.17
CA GLU A 569 -81.08 2.54 5.67
C GLU A 569 -82.06 3.41 4.86
N ARG A 570 -82.10 3.25 3.53
CA ARG A 570 -83.07 3.95 2.66
C ARG A 570 -84.49 3.40 2.85
N ASP A 571 -84.63 2.08 2.90
CA ASP A 571 -85.91 1.40 3.18
C ASP A 571 -86.42 1.77 4.59
N LEU A 572 -85.53 1.93 5.59
CA LEU A 572 -85.85 2.38 6.95
C LEU A 572 -86.20 3.89 6.99
N ALA A 573 -85.49 4.75 6.25
CA ALA A 573 -85.87 6.16 6.13
C ALA A 573 -87.27 6.33 5.51
N HIS A 574 -87.58 5.54 4.48
CA HIS A 574 -88.90 5.50 3.83
C HIS A 574 -89.97 4.86 4.72
N ALA A 575 -89.63 3.82 5.49
CA ALA A 575 -90.52 3.21 6.48
C ALA A 575 -90.77 4.14 7.67
N LYS A 576 -89.81 4.98 8.08
CA LYS A 576 -89.96 5.98 9.15
C LYS A 576 -90.94 7.08 8.76
N THR A 577 -90.93 7.52 7.50
CA THR A 577 -91.98 8.42 6.96
C THR A 577 -93.34 7.72 6.87
N ALA A 578 -93.40 6.45 6.45
CA ALA A 578 -94.65 5.69 6.40
C ALA A 578 -95.23 5.33 7.79
N ALA A 579 -94.38 5.10 8.80
CA ALA A 579 -94.79 4.80 10.17
C ALA A 579 -95.39 6.03 10.88
N LEU A 580 -94.85 7.22 10.60
CA LEU A 580 -95.44 8.49 11.06
C LEU A 580 -96.85 8.72 10.50
N ALA A 581 -97.17 8.20 9.30
CA ALA A 581 -98.53 8.21 8.75
C ALA A 581 -99.43 7.11 9.36
N ASN A 582 -98.92 5.90 9.58
CA ASN A 582 -99.70 4.75 10.04
C ASN A 582 -99.93 4.69 11.57
N GLY A 583 -99.25 5.52 12.35
CA GLY A 583 -99.35 5.54 13.83
C GLY A 583 -100.76 5.80 14.40
N MET A 584 -101.70 6.26 13.58
CA MET A 584 -103.08 6.56 13.99
C MET A 584 -104.00 5.33 14.13
N GLY A 585 -103.59 4.13 13.67
CA GLY A 585 -104.51 2.98 13.52
C GLY A 585 -104.43 1.83 14.54
N VAL A 586 -103.25 1.50 15.08
CA VAL A 586 -102.99 0.16 15.66
C VAL A 586 -103.53 -0.04 17.09
N LYS A 587 -103.97 1.01 17.78
CA LYS A 587 -104.27 1.03 19.22
C LYS A 587 -105.47 0.16 19.66
N SER A 588 -106.22 -0.43 18.74
CA SER A 588 -107.50 -1.11 18.99
C SER A 588 -107.45 -2.65 19.09
N ARG A 589 -106.33 -3.30 18.71
CA ARG A 589 -106.34 -4.74 18.37
C ARG A 589 -105.67 -5.70 19.38
N LEU A 590 -104.90 -5.19 20.35
CA LEU A 590 -104.03 -6.02 21.20
C LEU A 590 -104.78 -6.85 22.25
N GLN A 591 -105.92 -6.37 22.75
CA GLN A 591 -106.55 -6.88 23.99
C GLN A 591 -107.23 -8.25 23.87
N ALA A 592 -107.39 -8.82 22.66
CA ALA A 592 -108.23 -10.01 22.44
C ALA A 592 -107.51 -11.35 22.62
N LEU A 593 -106.20 -11.42 22.37
CA LEU A 593 -105.50 -12.69 22.09
C LEU A 593 -104.87 -13.38 23.33
N GLN A 594 -104.97 -12.78 24.51
CA GLN A 594 -104.15 -13.15 25.66
C GLN A 594 -104.78 -14.23 26.57
N PHE A 595 -106.00 -14.68 26.27
CA PHE A 595 -106.77 -15.62 27.11
C PHE A 595 -106.62 -17.11 26.71
N ASP A 596 -106.35 -17.43 25.44
CA ASP A 596 -106.56 -18.78 24.90
C ASP A 596 -105.46 -19.82 25.26
N TYR A 597 -104.28 -19.38 25.71
CA TYR A 597 -103.11 -20.26 25.86
C TYR A 597 -103.16 -21.21 27.08
N GLN A 598 -103.99 -20.90 28.08
CA GLN A 598 -103.74 -21.35 29.46
C GLN A 598 -104.19 -22.79 29.78
N GLU A 599 -104.80 -23.51 28.84
CA GLU A 599 -105.54 -24.77 29.11
C GLU A 599 -104.75 -26.08 28.88
N GLN A 600 -103.75 -26.13 28.00
CA GLN A 600 -103.23 -27.43 27.50
C GLN A 600 -102.05 -28.04 28.26
N VAL A 601 -101.51 -27.37 29.28
CA VAL A 601 -100.24 -27.76 29.92
C VAL A 601 -100.33 -29.07 30.74
N ASP A 602 -101.48 -29.35 31.36
CA ASP A 602 -101.62 -30.38 32.42
C ASP A 602 -101.48 -31.86 31.99
N LYS A 603 -101.52 -32.17 30.69
CA LYS A 603 -101.81 -33.55 30.23
C LYS A 603 -100.61 -34.52 30.17
N VAL A 604 -99.38 -34.04 29.99
CA VAL A 604 -98.28 -34.88 29.45
C VAL A 604 -97.49 -35.66 30.52
N SER A 605 -97.29 -35.11 31.71
CA SER A 605 -96.23 -35.60 32.63
C SER A 605 -96.50 -36.95 33.34
N ARG A 606 -97.62 -37.63 33.05
CA ARG A 606 -97.89 -39.02 33.51
C ARG A 606 -97.11 -40.08 32.72
N LEU A 607 -96.34 -39.66 31.71
CA LEU A 607 -95.48 -40.51 30.90
C LEU A 607 -94.35 -41.17 31.72
N LYS A 608 -93.78 -42.23 31.13
CA LYS A 608 -92.40 -42.71 31.40
C LYS A 608 -92.15 -43.46 32.72
N GLU A 609 -93.18 -43.90 33.45
CA GLU A 609 -93.00 -44.73 34.65
C GLU A 609 -92.22 -46.04 34.42
N ALA A 610 -91.36 -46.34 35.41
CA ALA A 610 -90.93 -47.66 35.88
C ALA A 610 -90.16 -48.65 34.98
N THR A 611 -90.34 -48.70 33.66
CA THR A 611 -90.16 -49.98 32.91
C THR A 611 -89.30 -49.88 31.62
N VAL A 612 -88.61 -50.93 31.13
CA VAL A 612 -88.75 -52.38 31.40
C VAL A 612 -87.46 -53.23 31.26
N ARG A 613 -86.28 -52.62 31.07
CA ARG A 613 -85.01 -53.32 30.68
C ARG A 613 -83.81 -52.81 31.47
N ALA A 614 -82.94 -53.63 32.07
CA ALA A 614 -82.92 -55.10 32.23
C ALA A 614 -82.67 -55.97 30.97
N ILE A 615 -83.67 -56.72 30.50
CA ILE A 615 -83.42 -58.04 29.87
C ILE A 615 -83.35 -57.99 28.33
N ILE A 616 -82.13 -57.92 27.80
CA ILE A 616 -81.68 -58.79 26.67
C ILE A 616 -80.52 -59.71 27.16
N LYS A 617 -80.35 -59.81 28.49
CA LYS A 617 -79.50 -60.69 29.34
C LYS A 617 -78.78 -61.87 28.67
N ASN A 618 -79.53 -62.62 27.88
CA ASN A 618 -79.12 -63.89 27.32
C ASN A 618 -78.57 -63.56 25.89
N THR A 619 -79.31 -63.55 24.78
CA THR A 619 -80.36 -64.52 24.48
C THR A 619 -79.82 -65.97 24.42
N HIS A 620 -78.47 -66.14 24.56
CA HIS A 620 -77.64 -67.31 25.06
C HIS A 620 -76.62 -67.96 24.08
N ASP A 621 -75.86 -67.18 23.31
CA ASP A 621 -74.56 -67.61 22.76
C ASP A 621 -74.55 -68.60 21.53
N ILE A 622 -74.90 -68.09 20.34
CA ILE A 622 -74.41 -68.62 19.03
C ILE A 622 -73.28 -67.72 18.52
N ALA A 623 -72.19 -68.34 18.05
CA ALA A 623 -71.29 -67.80 16.99
C ALA A 623 -70.20 -68.83 16.62
N MET A 624 -69.71 -69.61 17.60
CA MET A 624 -68.63 -70.59 17.50
C MET A 624 -68.98 -71.87 16.71
N PHE A 625 -69.65 -71.72 15.57
CA PHE A 625 -69.95 -72.82 14.64
C PHE A 625 -68.89 -72.87 13.53
N LYS A 626 -68.51 -74.07 13.10
CA LYS A 626 -67.21 -74.35 12.48
C LYS A 626 -67.38 -75.15 11.19
N ALA A 627 -66.75 -74.69 10.12
CA ALA A 627 -66.66 -75.42 8.86
C ALA A 627 -65.54 -76.49 8.92
N GLU A 628 -65.57 -77.58 8.17
CA GLU A 628 -66.59 -78.02 7.19
C GLU A 628 -67.27 -79.34 7.64
N SER A 629 -68.10 -79.90 6.76
CA SER A 629 -68.36 -81.34 6.71
C SER A 629 -68.46 -81.76 5.24
N PRO A 630 -67.66 -82.74 4.82
CA PRO A 630 -68.06 -84.14 4.95
C PRO A 630 -67.60 -84.75 6.29
N THR A 631 -68.50 -85.21 7.16
CA THR A 631 -68.88 -86.64 7.27
C THR A 631 -67.66 -87.59 7.10
N CYS A 632 -67.11 -88.23 8.14
CA CYS A 632 -67.81 -88.93 9.25
C CYS A 632 -66.95 -89.16 10.53
N ASN A 633 -67.61 -89.52 11.65
CA ASN A 633 -67.14 -90.18 12.91
C ASN A 633 -66.81 -89.39 14.23
N TYR A 634 -67.63 -89.66 15.27
CA TYR A 634 -67.36 -89.94 16.72
C TYR A 634 -66.62 -89.00 17.75
N LYS A 635 -67.33 -88.77 18.89
CA LYS A 635 -66.91 -88.62 20.34
C LYS A 635 -66.54 -87.25 21.02
N LYS A 636 -67.25 -86.96 22.13
CA LYS A 636 -67.05 -85.99 23.27
C LYS A 636 -67.37 -84.47 23.05
N GLY A 637 -67.70 -83.73 24.13
CA GLY A 637 -68.17 -82.31 24.18
C GLY A 637 -67.42 -81.42 25.22
N PRO A 638 -67.88 -80.21 25.65
CA PRO A 638 -69.28 -79.72 25.78
C PRO A 638 -69.61 -78.24 25.36
N ARG A 639 -70.91 -77.85 25.46
CA ARG A 639 -71.55 -76.49 25.50
C ARG A 639 -71.44 -75.51 24.29
N LEU A 640 -72.61 -75.09 23.77
CA LEU A 640 -72.92 -73.90 22.93
C LEU A 640 -74.47 -73.71 22.93
N GLY A 641 -75.04 -72.52 22.63
CA GLY A 641 -76.45 -72.48 22.15
C GLY A 641 -77.37 -71.26 22.34
N PHE A 642 -77.41 -70.40 21.30
CA PHE A 642 -78.52 -69.49 20.86
C PHE A 642 -78.82 -68.28 21.75
N LEU A 643 -78.97 -67.01 21.31
CA LEU A 643 -80.06 -66.47 20.46
C LEU A 643 -79.98 -64.89 20.37
N CYS A 644 -81.00 -64.23 19.75
CA CYS A 644 -81.35 -62.77 19.57
C CYS A 644 -80.68 -61.59 20.36
N HIS A 645 -80.69 -60.31 19.93
CA HIS A 645 -81.41 -59.49 18.91
C HIS A 645 -82.69 -58.68 19.35
N CYS A 646 -82.65 -57.36 19.10
CA CYS A 646 -83.72 -56.33 18.93
C CYS A 646 -84.90 -56.11 19.91
N LEU A 647 -85.16 -54.80 20.23
CA LEU A 647 -86.42 -54.08 19.89
C LEU A 647 -86.42 -52.58 20.33
N ARG A 648 -86.71 -51.66 19.39
CA ARG A 648 -87.37 -50.30 19.49
C ARG A 648 -86.89 -49.23 20.52
N LYS A 649 -87.09 -47.90 20.30
CA LYS A 649 -87.16 -46.96 19.14
C LYS A 649 -87.61 -45.56 19.67
N LEU A 650 -87.32 -44.46 18.93
CA LEU A 650 -87.98 -43.11 18.98
C LEU A 650 -87.76 -42.21 20.24
N PRO A 651 -88.02 -40.87 20.18
CA PRO A 651 -87.79 -39.92 19.07
C PRO A 651 -87.31 -38.48 19.46
N GLU A 652 -86.97 -37.68 18.44
CA GLU A 652 -87.18 -36.20 18.32
C GLU A 652 -86.37 -35.21 19.18
N PRO A 653 -86.27 -33.89 18.80
CA PRO A 653 -87.05 -33.15 17.79
C PRO A 653 -86.40 -33.02 16.39
N LEU A 654 -87.24 -33.06 15.35
CA LEU A 654 -86.92 -32.58 13.99
C LEU A 654 -88.21 -32.30 13.19
N PHE A 655 -88.14 -31.37 12.23
CA PHE A 655 -89.09 -31.11 11.13
C PHE A 655 -90.56 -30.80 11.43
N TYR A 656 -90.92 -29.52 11.28
CA TYR A 656 -91.79 -29.02 10.18
C TYR A 656 -91.57 -27.49 10.09
N ARG A 657 -91.59 -26.78 8.95
CA ARG A 657 -91.60 -27.06 7.49
C ARG A 657 -90.92 -25.81 6.86
N SER A 658 -90.51 -25.68 5.58
CA SER A 658 -91.00 -26.24 4.32
C SER A 658 -90.03 -25.94 3.16
N THR A 659 -90.05 -26.77 2.10
CA THR A 659 -89.81 -26.47 0.65
C THR A 659 -88.63 -25.56 0.22
N MET A 660 -87.85 -25.86 -0.84
CA MET A 660 -88.27 -26.52 -2.10
C MET A 660 -87.12 -27.07 -2.97
N SER A 661 -87.41 -28.15 -3.72
CA SER A 661 -86.98 -28.45 -5.12
C SER A 661 -85.51 -28.58 -5.59
N THR A 662 -85.14 -29.82 -6.01
CA THR A 662 -84.49 -30.23 -7.31
C THR A 662 -83.08 -29.71 -7.73
N GLU A 663 -82.25 -30.37 -8.57
CA GLU A 663 -82.41 -31.61 -9.38
C GLU A 663 -81.10 -32.46 -9.55
N LYS A 664 -81.00 -33.30 -10.60
CA LYS A 664 -80.00 -34.37 -10.89
C LYS A 664 -78.68 -33.82 -11.52
N ILE A 665 -77.64 -34.61 -11.84
CA ILE A 665 -77.49 -35.53 -13.02
C ILE A 665 -76.38 -36.60 -12.79
N GLU A 666 -76.34 -37.64 -13.66
CA GLU A 666 -75.61 -38.93 -13.56
C GLU A 666 -74.33 -39.09 -14.44
N PRO A 667 -73.56 -40.21 -14.34
CA PRO A 667 -72.26 -40.45 -15.02
C PRO A 667 -72.32 -41.37 -16.26
N SER A 668 -71.16 -41.77 -16.85
CA SER A 668 -71.03 -42.98 -17.71
C SER A 668 -69.58 -43.51 -17.93
N PRO A 669 -69.37 -44.78 -18.40
CA PRO A 669 -68.04 -45.45 -18.39
C PRO A 669 -67.62 -46.28 -19.65
N ALA A 670 -66.40 -46.84 -19.60
CA ALA A 670 -65.98 -48.18 -20.09
C ALA A 670 -65.66 -48.52 -21.59
N TYR A 671 -64.91 -49.63 -21.74
CA TYR A 671 -64.54 -50.46 -22.91
C TYR A 671 -63.33 -50.09 -23.82
N SER A 672 -62.91 -51.03 -24.69
CA SER A 672 -61.50 -51.48 -24.83
C SER A 672 -61.01 -51.81 -26.27
N ASP A 673 -59.89 -52.58 -26.36
CA ASP A 673 -59.31 -53.33 -27.51
C ASP A 673 -58.28 -52.55 -28.39
N ALA A 674 -57.26 -53.15 -29.04
CA ALA A 674 -56.87 -54.56 -29.27
C ALA A 674 -55.33 -54.79 -29.36
N GLU A 675 -54.88 -56.05 -29.53
CA GLU A 675 -53.47 -56.51 -29.48
C GLU A 675 -52.68 -56.59 -30.82
N LYS A 676 -51.33 -56.61 -30.71
CA LYS A 676 -50.33 -57.60 -31.25
C LYS A 676 -48.90 -57.05 -31.01
N GLY A 677 -47.83 -57.78 -30.70
CA GLY A 677 -47.46 -59.20 -30.91
C GLY A 677 -46.32 -59.27 -31.97
N VAL A 678 -45.20 -60.02 -31.85
CA VAL A 678 -44.75 -61.12 -30.96
C VAL A 678 -43.18 -61.20 -31.00
N LEU A 679 -42.50 -61.77 -29.99
CA LEU A 679 -41.46 -62.85 -30.04
C LEU A 679 -40.36 -62.77 -28.95
N ASP A 680 -39.85 -63.94 -28.52
CA ASP A 680 -39.16 -64.19 -27.22
C ASP A 680 -37.70 -64.74 -27.30
N THR A 681 -37.12 -64.99 -26.11
CA THR A 681 -36.08 -66.00 -25.73
C THR A 681 -34.60 -65.59 -25.60
N LEU A 682 -34.22 -65.24 -24.36
CA LEU A 682 -33.36 -65.98 -23.38
C LEU A 682 -31.97 -66.62 -23.78
N PRO A 683 -31.05 -66.86 -22.81
CA PRO A 683 -29.59 -66.81 -23.04
C PRO A 683 -28.78 -68.11 -22.79
N VAL A 684 -27.49 -68.11 -23.17
CA VAL A 684 -26.47 -69.15 -22.84
C VAL A 684 -25.07 -68.52 -22.59
N GLN A 685 -24.26 -69.13 -21.70
CA GLN A 685 -22.86 -68.77 -21.40
C GLN A 685 -21.85 -69.45 -22.35
N ILE A 686 -20.73 -68.80 -22.71
CA ILE A 686 -19.54 -69.46 -23.30
C ILE A 686 -18.22 -68.87 -22.76
N THR A 687 -17.25 -69.74 -22.49
CA THR A 687 -15.87 -69.46 -22.04
C THR A 687 -14.88 -69.50 -23.22
N TYR A 688 -13.78 -68.72 -23.19
CA TYR A 688 -12.77 -68.67 -24.27
C TYR A 688 -11.38 -69.24 -23.87
N PRO A 689 -10.63 -69.87 -24.81
CA PRO A 689 -9.40 -70.62 -24.50
C PRO A 689 -8.06 -69.95 -24.91
N LYS A 690 -6.97 -70.56 -24.42
CA LYS A 690 -5.56 -70.45 -24.86
C LYS A 690 -5.27 -71.39 -26.05
N ASP A 691 -4.17 -71.35 -26.81
CA ASP A 691 -2.93 -70.55 -26.82
C ASP A 691 -2.28 -70.69 -28.22
N LYS A 692 -1.59 -69.66 -28.76
CA LYS A 692 -0.20 -69.74 -29.29
C LYS A 692 0.29 -68.49 -30.06
N LYS A 693 1.61 -68.40 -30.16
CA LYS A 693 2.42 -67.34 -30.80
C LYS A 693 2.36 -67.39 -32.33
N ASP A 694 2.42 -66.22 -32.96
CA ASP A 694 3.58 -65.87 -33.79
C ASP A 694 3.85 -64.35 -33.73
N SER A 695 4.78 -63.86 -34.54
CA SER A 695 5.55 -62.64 -34.37
C SER A 695 5.23 -61.58 -35.42
N THR A 696 4.94 -60.34 -35.01
CA THR A 696 4.86 -59.22 -35.97
C THR A 696 5.17 -57.84 -35.35
N LYS A 697 6.34 -57.31 -35.73
CA LYS A 697 6.69 -55.90 -35.98
C LYS A 697 6.06 -54.80 -35.11
N GLU A 698 6.89 -54.10 -34.35
CA GLU A 698 6.60 -52.74 -33.89
C GLU A 698 6.32 -51.81 -35.09
N ILE A 699 5.16 -51.14 -35.10
CA ILE A 699 4.91 -50.02 -36.00
C ILE A 699 5.59 -48.78 -35.41
N THR A 700 6.74 -48.43 -35.97
CA THR A 700 7.53 -47.26 -35.54
C THR A 700 6.73 -45.98 -35.82
N LYS A 701 6.49 -45.16 -34.80
CA LYS A 701 6.00 -43.78 -35.01
C LYS A 701 7.06 -43.02 -35.82
N PRO A 702 6.68 -42.25 -36.87
CA PRO A 702 7.64 -41.61 -37.75
C PRO A 702 8.46 -40.56 -36.98
N THR A 703 9.77 -40.81 -36.88
CA THR A 703 10.72 -39.90 -36.22
C THR A 703 10.72 -38.55 -36.94
N LYS A 704 10.49 -37.45 -36.21
CA LYS A 704 10.60 -36.10 -36.78
C LYS A 704 12.01 -35.92 -37.37
N PRO A 705 12.18 -35.47 -38.63
CA PRO A 705 13.50 -35.20 -39.18
C PRO A 705 14.17 -34.09 -38.37
N ALA A 706 15.46 -34.28 -38.05
CA ALA A 706 16.23 -33.32 -37.26
C ALA A 706 16.22 -31.92 -37.92
N PRO A 707 16.11 -30.84 -37.14
CA PRO A 707 16.09 -29.48 -37.69
C PRO A 707 17.43 -29.19 -38.38
N LYS A 708 17.38 -28.92 -39.69
CA LYS A 708 18.57 -28.54 -40.47
C LYS A 708 19.25 -27.34 -39.79
N PRO A 709 20.59 -27.31 -39.69
CA PRO A 709 21.29 -26.22 -39.01
C PRO A 709 20.93 -24.88 -39.66
N LYS A 710 20.38 -23.95 -38.87
CA LYS A 710 20.01 -22.61 -39.34
C LYS A 710 21.24 -21.95 -39.98
N LYS A 711 21.18 -21.65 -41.28
CA LYS A 711 22.22 -20.86 -41.96
C LYS A 711 22.33 -19.52 -41.23
N ARG A 712 23.45 -19.28 -40.53
CA ARG A 712 23.77 -17.93 -40.03
C ARG A 712 23.86 -17.00 -41.23
N ALA A 713 23.21 -15.83 -41.14
CA ALA A 713 23.30 -14.82 -42.18
C ALA A 713 24.77 -14.48 -42.46
N SER A 714 25.13 -14.32 -43.73
CA SER A 714 26.50 -13.97 -44.15
C SER A 714 26.99 -12.74 -43.39
N LYS A 715 28.28 -12.64 -43.05
CA LYS A 715 28.84 -11.42 -42.44
C LYS A 715 28.57 -10.17 -43.26
N TRP A 716 28.42 -10.28 -44.59
CA TRP A 716 28.06 -9.14 -45.44
C TRP A 716 26.56 -8.81 -45.42
N VAL A 717 25.69 -9.82 -45.18
CA VAL A 717 24.29 -9.58 -44.83
C VAL A 717 24.21 -8.97 -43.43
N LEU A 718 24.90 -9.51 -42.42
CA LEU A 718 24.93 -8.99 -41.06
C LEU A 718 25.52 -7.56 -40.98
N TRP A 719 26.49 -7.24 -41.83
CA TRP A 719 27.00 -5.87 -42.00
C TRP A 719 26.01 -4.98 -42.76
N ARG A 720 25.34 -5.48 -43.81
CA ARG A 720 24.14 -4.83 -44.39
C ARG A 720 22.91 -4.91 -43.48
N VAL A 721 22.96 -5.53 -42.30
CA VAL A 721 21.91 -5.48 -41.28
C VAL A 721 22.25 -4.35 -40.32
N TRP A 722 23.47 -4.38 -39.78
CA TRP A 722 24.04 -3.32 -38.95
C TRP A 722 24.03 -1.93 -39.64
N PHE A 723 24.34 -1.88 -40.95
CA PHE A 723 24.41 -0.65 -41.74
C PHE A 723 23.19 -0.42 -42.66
N ASN A 724 22.35 -1.44 -42.92
CA ASN A 724 21.26 -1.35 -43.92
C ASN A 724 19.97 -2.13 -43.57
N THR A 725 19.85 -2.86 -42.43
CA THR A 725 18.54 -3.32 -41.91
C THR A 725 17.77 -2.17 -41.26
N TYR A 726 18.48 -1.11 -40.91
CA TYR A 726 17.97 0.25 -40.82
C TYR A 726 17.23 0.65 -42.13
N ARG A 727 15.93 0.31 -42.19
CA ARG A 727 14.87 1.07 -42.88
C ARG A 727 13.74 1.44 -41.91
N LEU A 728 13.47 0.59 -40.91
CA LEU A 728 12.53 0.86 -39.82
C LEU A 728 13.23 1.56 -38.64
N VAL A 729 14.24 0.95 -38.01
CA VAL A 729 15.07 1.65 -37.00
C VAL A 729 15.75 2.90 -37.58
N PHE A 730 15.95 2.96 -38.91
CA PHE A 730 16.44 4.15 -39.61
C PHE A 730 15.53 5.35 -39.49
N SER A 731 14.22 5.19 -39.32
CA SER A 731 13.31 6.32 -39.19
C SER A 731 13.52 7.01 -37.84
N ARG A 732 13.64 6.25 -36.74
CA ARG A 732 14.11 6.77 -35.43
C ARG A 732 15.47 7.44 -35.56
N GLN A 733 16.46 6.73 -36.12
CA GLN A 733 17.84 7.24 -36.20
C GLN A 733 17.92 8.47 -37.10
N LYS A 734 17.18 8.51 -38.22
CA LYS A 734 17.08 9.67 -39.11
C LYS A 734 16.45 10.85 -38.41
N PHE A 735 15.31 10.70 -37.74
CA PHE A 735 14.68 11.85 -37.07
C PHE A 735 15.56 12.37 -35.93
N PHE A 736 16.20 11.49 -35.15
CA PHE A 736 17.20 11.90 -34.17
C PHE A 736 18.38 12.64 -34.84
N THR A 737 19.09 12.00 -35.78
CA THR A 737 20.28 12.56 -36.42
C THR A 737 19.97 13.81 -37.25
N PHE A 738 18.83 13.90 -37.93
CA PHE A 738 18.42 15.09 -38.69
C PHE A 738 18.20 16.29 -37.76
N VAL A 739 17.37 16.14 -36.73
CA VAL A 739 17.09 17.19 -35.74
C VAL A 739 18.37 17.57 -34.97
N PHE A 740 19.17 16.59 -34.59
CA PHE A 740 20.42 16.80 -33.86
C PHE A 740 21.47 17.48 -34.75
N THR A 741 21.71 17.01 -35.97
CA THR A 741 22.68 17.61 -36.90
C THR A 741 22.28 19.03 -37.30
N LEU A 742 21.00 19.32 -37.54
CA LEU A 742 20.54 20.70 -37.77
C LEU A 742 20.82 21.60 -36.57
N ASN A 743 20.58 21.13 -35.34
CA ASN A 743 20.93 21.86 -34.14
C ASN A 743 22.45 22.01 -33.96
N MET A 744 23.26 21.00 -34.27
CA MET A 744 24.73 21.08 -34.16
C MET A 744 25.31 22.05 -35.19
N ILE A 745 24.74 22.12 -36.40
CA ILE A 745 25.06 23.16 -37.39
C ILE A 745 24.67 24.54 -36.84
N GLY A 746 23.48 24.68 -36.24
CA GLY A 746 23.04 25.92 -35.58
C GLY A 746 23.98 26.38 -34.46
N ILE A 747 24.40 25.47 -33.57
CA ILE A 747 25.37 25.76 -32.50
C ILE A 747 26.74 26.12 -33.10
N GLY A 748 27.21 25.41 -34.13
CA GLY A 748 28.47 25.71 -34.82
C GLY A 748 28.46 27.10 -35.49
N LEU A 749 27.35 27.49 -36.11
CA LEU A 749 27.16 28.83 -36.68
C LEU A 749 27.03 29.92 -35.59
N ALA A 750 26.44 29.61 -34.44
CA ALA A 750 26.40 30.53 -33.30
C ALA A 750 27.79 30.74 -32.66
N ILE A 751 28.55 29.66 -32.43
CA ILE A 751 29.93 29.71 -31.90
C ILE A 751 30.87 30.46 -32.85
N SER A 752 30.71 30.29 -34.16
CA SER A 752 31.50 31.01 -35.18
C SER A 752 30.96 32.41 -35.52
N GLY A 753 29.96 32.93 -34.79
CA GLY A 753 29.39 34.27 -34.99
C GLY A 753 28.49 34.44 -36.22
N HIS A 754 28.36 33.42 -37.07
CA HIS A 754 27.57 33.43 -38.31
C HIS A 754 26.05 33.31 -38.08
N PHE A 755 25.58 33.11 -36.84
CA PHE A 755 24.16 33.09 -36.50
C PHE A 755 23.83 34.05 -35.31
N PRO A 756 23.87 35.38 -35.50
CA PRO A 756 23.71 36.35 -34.41
C PRO A 756 22.41 36.19 -33.62
N TYR A 757 21.29 35.89 -34.29
CA TYR A 757 19.99 35.70 -33.64
C TYR A 757 20.00 34.57 -32.59
N ALA A 758 20.77 33.49 -32.81
CA ALA A 758 20.88 32.37 -31.87
C ALA A 758 21.85 32.65 -30.71
N VAL A 759 22.73 33.66 -30.85
CA VAL A 759 23.55 34.16 -29.75
C VAL A 759 22.68 35.06 -28.85
N THR A 760 21.99 36.05 -29.43
CA THR A 760 21.14 36.99 -28.68
C THR A 760 19.91 36.32 -28.06
N ASN A 761 19.26 35.40 -28.78
CA ASN A 761 18.07 34.67 -28.33
C ASN A 761 18.40 33.19 -28.07
N SER A 762 19.54 32.93 -27.43
CA SER A 762 20.01 31.57 -27.11
C SER A 762 19.00 30.80 -26.23
N GLY A 763 18.27 31.49 -25.37
CA GLY A 763 17.19 30.92 -24.55
C GLY A 763 16.01 30.40 -25.35
N ALA A 764 15.57 31.14 -26.38
CA ALA A 764 14.55 30.68 -27.31
C ALA A 764 14.98 29.40 -28.04
N MET A 765 16.27 29.21 -28.32
CA MET A 765 16.81 27.97 -28.92
C MET A 765 16.81 26.79 -27.94
N VAL A 766 17.10 27.04 -26.64
CA VAL A 766 16.94 26.03 -25.58
C VAL A 766 15.48 25.62 -25.45
N LEU A 767 14.61 26.59 -25.19
CA LEU A 767 13.24 26.37 -24.77
C LEU A 767 12.38 25.89 -25.94
N GLY A 768 12.60 26.39 -27.16
CA GLY A 768 11.96 25.86 -28.37
C GLY A 768 12.26 24.37 -28.59
N ASN A 769 13.52 23.94 -28.40
CA ASN A 769 13.89 22.53 -28.47
C ASN A 769 13.23 21.70 -27.35
N LEU A 770 13.34 22.11 -26.08
CA LEU A 770 12.74 21.36 -24.96
C LEU A 770 11.22 21.28 -25.05
N ASN A 771 10.56 22.38 -25.40
CA ASN A 771 9.10 22.48 -25.58
C ASN A 771 8.63 21.56 -26.72
N PHE A 772 9.31 21.56 -27.88
CA PHE A 772 8.98 20.64 -28.98
C PHE A 772 9.27 19.16 -28.61
N ALA A 773 10.34 18.89 -27.85
CA ALA A 773 10.62 17.54 -27.35
C ALA A 773 9.48 17.01 -26.48
N ILE A 774 8.94 17.85 -25.59
CA ILE A 774 7.81 17.51 -24.71
C ILE A 774 6.52 17.34 -25.52
N LEU A 775 6.26 18.22 -26.50
CA LEU A 775 5.11 18.13 -27.41
C LEU A 775 5.07 16.77 -28.13
N MET A 776 6.21 16.27 -28.63
CA MET A 776 6.32 14.96 -29.28
C MET A 776 6.01 13.74 -28.37
N ARG A 777 5.88 13.95 -27.05
CA ARG A 777 5.44 12.92 -26.08
C ARG A 777 4.09 13.24 -25.43
N ASN A 778 3.45 14.36 -25.76
CA ASN A 778 2.14 14.73 -25.22
C ASN A 778 1.00 13.91 -25.84
N GLU A 779 0.08 13.44 -24.99
CA GLU A 779 -0.98 12.49 -25.37
C GLU A 779 -2.11 13.14 -26.19
N VAL A 780 -2.40 14.43 -25.97
CA VAL A 780 -3.37 15.21 -26.76
C VAL A 780 -2.81 15.49 -28.15
N PHE A 781 -1.56 15.95 -28.24
CA PHE A 781 -0.90 16.16 -29.52
C PHE A 781 -0.82 14.86 -30.34
N GLY A 782 -0.41 13.75 -29.71
CA GLY A 782 -0.40 12.44 -30.36
C GLY A 782 -1.78 12.00 -30.87
N ARG A 783 -2.85 12.20 -30.09
CA ARG A 783 -4.24 11.95 -30.51
C ARG A 783 -4.63 12.77 -31.75
N ILE A 784 -4.37 14.07 -31.74
CA ILE A 784 -4.71 14.98 -32.85
C ILE A 784 -3.92 14.60 -34.11
N LEU A 785 -2.61 14.35 -33.98
CA LEU A 785 -1.73 14.03 -35.10
C LEU A 785 -2.09 12.69 -35.77
N TYR A 786 -2.35 11.63 -34.99
CA TYR A 786 -2.82 10.35 -35.51
C TYR A 786 -4.22 10.48 -36.14
N GLY A 787 -5.14 11.21 -35.49
CA GLY A 787 -6.48 11.47 -36.01
C GLY A 787 -6.47 12.22 -37.35
N PHE A 788 -5.63 13.24 -37.48
CA PHE A 788 -5.41 13.99 -38.72
C PHE A 788 -4.88 13.08 -39.84
N VAL A 789 -3.77 12.38 -39.59
CA VAL A 789 -3.15 11.48 -40.59
C VAL A 789 -4.13 10.41 -41.08
N ASN A 790 -4.85 9.77 -40.16
CA ASN A 790 -5.84 8.75 -40.51
C ASN A 790 -7.01 9.34 -41.30
N THR A 791 -7.52 10.52 -40.91
CA THR A 791 -8.69 11.13 -41.58
C THR A 791 -8.37 11.62 -42.99
N PHE A 792 -7.24 12.30 -43.17
CA PHE A 792 -6.89 12.95 -44.45
C PHE A 792 -6.22 12.02 -45.47
N PHE A 793 -5.49 10.98 -45.03
CA PHE A 793 -4.68 10.16 -45.95
C PHE A 793 -5.19 8.73 -46.20
N ALA A 794 -6.08 8.18 -45.37
CA ALA A 794 -6.52 6.78 -45.49
C ALA A 794 -7.20 6.42 -46.82
N LYS A 795 -7.93 7.36 -47.45
CA LYS A 795 -8.76 7.04 -48.63
C LYS A 795 -7.98 7.02 -49.94
N TRP A 796 -7.24 8.09 -50.25
CA TRP A 796 -6.77 8.37 -51.61
C TRP A 796 -5.25 8.21 -51.82
N THR A 797 -4.44 8.18 -50.76
CA THR A 797 -2.98 8.18 -50.91
C THR A 797 -2.42 6.81 -51.33
N PRO A 798 -1.27 6.75 -52.04
CA PRO A 798 -0.66 5.48 -52.43
C PRO A 798 -0.03 4.75 -51.24
N LEU A 799 0.09 3.41 -51.31
CA LEU A 799 0.57 2.58 -50.20
C LEU A 799 1.94 3.02 -49.64
N TRP A 800 2.88 3.44 -50.49
CA TRP A 800 4.19 3.94 -50.02
C TRP A 800 4.09 5.18 -49.13
N TRP A 801 3.10 6.05 -49.36
CA TRP A 801 2.83 7.23 -48.54
C TRP A 801 2.22 6.82 -47.20
N ARG A 802 1.29 5.86 -47.19
CA ARG A 802 0.68 5.33 -45.96
C ARG A 802 1.70 4.63 -45.06
N LEU A 803 2.57 3.79 -45.65
CA LEU A 803 3.72 3.19 -44.98
C LEU A 803 4.69 4.27 -44.45
N GLY A 804 4.88 5.35 -45.19
CA GLY A 804 5.60 6.55 -44.73
C GLY A 804 4.96 7.15 -43.48
N CYS A 805 3.66 7.45 -43.53
CA CYS A 805 2.89 8.02 -42.42
C CYS A 805 2.97 7.16 -41.15
N THR A 806 2.72 5.85 -41.25
CA THR A 806 2.87 4.92 -40.11
C THR A 806 4.30 4.94 -39.56
N SER A 807 5.33 4.98 -40.42
CA SER A 807 6.72 5.08 -39.97
C SER A 807 6.99 6.39 -39.21
N VAL A 808 6.57 7.55 -39.72
CA VAL A 808 6.77 8.84 -39.03
C VAL A 808 6.05 8.84 -37.67
N LEU A 809 4.78 8.44 -37.64
CA LEU A 809 3.97 8.38 -36.42
C LEU A 809 4.51 7.39 -35.37
N GLN A 810 5.11 6.28 -35.81
CA GLN A 810 5.77 5.33 -34.92
C GLN A 810 7.09 5.90 -34.34
N HIS A 811 7.84 6.68 -35.13
CA HIS A 811 9.20 7.10 -34.78
C HIS A 811 9.34 8.54 -34.21
N LEU A 812 8.23 9.18 -33.83
CA LEU A 812 8.18 10.47 -33.09
C LEU A 812 9.13 10.52 -31.88
N GLY A 813 9.39 9.38 -31.22
CA GLY A 813 10.36 9.26 -30.13
C GLY A 813 11.79 9.67 -30.50
N GLY A 814 12.18 9.55 -31.78
CA GLY A 814 13.48 10.02 -32.29
C GLY A 814 13.58 11.55 -32.34
N ILE A 815 12.49 12.23 -32.74
CA ILE A 815 12.38 13.70 -32.71
C ILE A 815 12.51 14.20 -31.27
N HIS A 816 11.73 13.61 -30.35
CA HIS A 816 11.80 13.90 -28.92
C HIS A 816 13.22 13.83 -28.37
N SER A 817 13.94 12.71 -28.59
CA SER A 817 15.32 12.56 -28.08
C SER A 817 16.32 13.50 -28.77
N GLY A 818 16.11 13.82 -30.05
CA GLY A 818 16.97 14.75 -30.80
C GLY A 818 16.85 16.18 -30.27
N CYS A 819 15.61 16.67 -30.11
CA CYS A 819 15.33 17.98 -29.53
C CYS A 819 15.74 18.05 -28.04
N ALA A 820 15.49 17.02 -27.23
CA ALA A 820 15.86 17.02 -25.82
C ALA A 820 17.39 17.16 -25.62
N LEU A 821 18.19 16.37 -26.34
CA LEU A 821 19.65 16.46 -26.25
C LEU A 821 20.19 17.76 -26.85
N SER A 822 19.56 18.26 -27.92
CA SER A 822 19.92 19.56 -28.50
C SER A 822 19.60 20.72 -27.57
N GLY A 823 18.47 20.67 -26.85
CA GLY A 823 18.10 21.65 -25.83
C GLY A 823 19.08 21.69 -24.66
N VAL A 824 19.59 20.53 -24.22
CA VAL A 824 20.69 20.44 -23.24
C VAL A 824 21.96 21.11 -23.77
N LEU A 825 22.35 20.87 -25.02
CA LEU A 825 23.57 21.45 -25.59
C LEU A 825 23.44 22.97 -25.84
N TRP A 826 22.26 23.45 -26.24
CA TRP A 826 21.96 24.88 -26.25
C TRP A 826 21.96 25.49 -24.84
N LEU A 827 21.57 24.75 -23.81
CA LEU A 827 21.56 25.25 -22.41
C LEU A 827 22.99 25.35 -21.87
N VAL A 828 23.83 24.35 -22.16
CA VAL A 828 25.28 24.44 -21.93
C VAL A 828 25.86 25.65 -22.65
N PHE A 829 25.48 25.91 -23.91
CA PHE A 829 25.91 27.10 -24.65
C PHE A 829 25.42 28.42 -23.99
N LYS A 830 24.14 28.56 -23.60
CA LYS A 830 23.62 29.76 -22.90
C LYS A 830 24.35 30.00 -21.59
N VAL A 831 24.58 28.95 -20.79
CA VAL A 831 25.32 29.07 -19.52
C VAL A 831 26.78 29.44 -19.75
N VAL A 832 27.50 28.78 -20.66
CA VAL A 832 28.89 29.13 -21.00
C VAL A 832 29.01 30.54 -21.57
N TYR A 833 28.03 30.99 -22.37
CA TYR A 833 27.97 32.35 -22.88
C TYR A 833 27.83 33.38 -21.75
N ASN A 834 26.97 33.13 -20.77
CA ASN A 834 26.82 34.02 -19.60
C ASN A 834 28.11 34.04 -18.75
N PHE A 835 28.76 32.88 -18.52
CA PHE A 835 30.05 32.82 -17.81
C PHE A 835 31.21 33.48 -18.56
N ARG A 836 31.14 33.60 -19.89
CA ARG A 836 32.10 34.39 -20.68
C ARG A 836 31.89 35.91 -20.59
N HIS A 837 30.77 36.35 -20.05
CA HIS A 837 30.38 37.75 -19.86
C HIS A 837 30.03 38.00 -18.37
N LEU A 838 30.85 37.44 -17.48
CA LEU A 838 30.68 37.48 -16.03
C LEU A 838 30.84 38.90 -15.44
N ASP A 839 31.45 39.80 -16.21
CA ASP A 839 31.56 41.24 -15.95
C ASP A 839 30.23 42.00 -16.14
N VAL A 840 29.27 41.45 -16.89
CA VAL A 840 27.96 42.08 -17.14
C VAL A 840 26.77 41.20 -16.73
N ASN A 841 26.98 40.02 -16.16
CA ASN A 841 25.92 39.14 -15.65
C ASN A 841 25.95 39.08 -14.12
N HIS A 842 24.78 39.10 -13.48
CA HIS A 842 24.65 38.99 -12.02
C HIS A 842 24.76 37.52 -11.55
N ASP A 843 25.43 37.28 -10.41
CA ASP A 843 25.71 35.94 -9.88
C ASP A 843 24.45 35.04 -9.78
N ALA A 844 23.33 35.60 -9.33
CA ALA A 844 22.04 34.91 -9.28
C ALA A 844 21.63 34.26 -10.63
N VAL A 845 21.90 34.92 -11.77
CA VAL A 845 21.61 34.39 -13.12
C VAL A 845 22.58 33.24 -13.46
N LEU A 846 23.85 33.37 -13.07
CA LEU A 846 24.88 32.35 -13.29
C LEU A 846 24.61 31.09 -12.46
N ILE A 847 24.35 31.24 -11.16
CA ILE A 847 24.01 30.17 -10.22
C ILE A 847 22.76 29.42 -10.68
N MET A 848 21.67 30.13 -11.01
CA MET A 848 20.45 29.49 -11.50
C MET A 848 20.63 28.85 -12.88
N GLY A 849 21.52 29.38 -13.73
CA GLY A 849 21.94 28.74 -14.97
C GLY A 849 22.60 27.38 -14.73
N VAL A 850 23.56 27.30 -13.78
CA VAL A 850 24.20 26.04 -13.39
C VAL A 850 23.20 25.04 -12.82
N ILE A 851 22.36 25.46 -11.87
CA ILE A 851 21.35 24.59 -11.22
C ILE A 851 20.38 24.02 -12.27
N THR A 852 19.88 24.87 -13.17
CA THR A 852 18.97 24.45 -14.25
C THR A 852 19.66 23.47 -15.21
N ASN A 853 20.90 23.75 -15.60
CA ASN A 853 21.67 22.88 -16.48
C ASN A 853 21.93 21.50 -15.85
N VAL A 854 22.34 21.45 -14.58
CA VAL A 854 22.52 20.19 -13.83
C VAL A 854 21.20 19.40 -13.73
N ALA A 855 20.08 20.05 -13.41
CA ALA A 855 18.78 19.37 -13.32
C ALA A 855 18.35 18.77 -14.68
N VAL A 856 18.45 19.53 -15.77
CA VAL A 856 18.06 19.05 -17.11
C VAL A 856 19.04 17.97 -17.61
N ILE A 857 20.34 18.08 -17.33
CA ILE A 857 21.33 17.04 -17.63
C ILE A 857 21.02 15.73 -16.90
N ILE A 858 20.75 15.75 -15.59
CA ILE A 858 20.43 14.52 -14.84
C ILE A 858 19.11 13.90 -15.34
N SER A 859 18.12 14.74 -15.66
CA SER A 859 16.86 14.28 -16.27
C SER A 859 17.09 13.60 -17.63
N ALA A 860 17.95 14.17 -18.49
CA ALA A 860 18.31 13.58 -19.79
C ALA A 860 19.15 12.29 -19.66
N LEU A 861 20.11 12.24 -18.72
CA LEU A 861 20.91 11.04 -18.43
C LEU A 861 20.06 9.89 -17.88
N SER A 862 19.05 10.18 -17.04
CA SER A 862 18.10 9.17 -16.56
C SER A 862 17.29 8.53 -17.71
N ALA A 863 17.02 9.30 -18.77
CA ALA A 863 16.32 8.84 -19.98
C ALA A 863 17.23 8.13 -20.99
N PHE A 864 18.53 7.97 -20.71
CA PHE A 864 19.48 7.31 -21.60
C PHE A 864 19.06 5.84 -21.85
N PRO A 865 19.12 5.32 -23.10
CA PRO A 865 18.51 4.02 -23.44
C PRO A 865 18.98 2.84 -22.61
N TRP A 866 20.24 2.82 -22.17
CA TRP A 866 20.74 1.76 -21.28
C TRP A 866 20.09 1.82 -19.89
N VAL A 867 20.03 3.00 -19.26
CA VAL A 867 19.40 3.21 -17.94
C VAL A 867 17.92 2.87 -18.00
N ARG A 868 17.21 3.42 -19.00
CA ARG A 868 15.78 3.17 -19.22
C ARG A 868 15.44 1.70 -19.40
N ASN A 869 16.19 0.98 -20.23
CA ASN A 869 15.87 -0.41 -20.58
C ASN A 869 16.28 -1.42 -19.49
N THR A 870 17.21 -1.05 -18.60
CA THR A 870 17.66 -1.92 -17.49
C THR A 870 17.01 -1.59 -16.15
N HIS A 871 16.71 -0.31 -15.90
CA HIS A 871 16.22 0.22 -14.63
C HIS A 871 15.02 1.17 -14.85
N HIS A 872 14.00 0.70 -15.59
CA HIS A 872 12.82 1.49 -15.98
C HIS A 872 12.22 2.34 -14.85
N ASN A 873 12.01 1.76 -13.66
CA ASN A 873 11.37 2.44 -12.54
C ASN A 873 12.28 3.53 -11.92
N VAL A 874 13.61 3.41 -12.06
CA VAL A 874 14.58 4.46 -11.69
C VAL A 874 14.53 5.59 -12.71
N PHE A 875 14.54 5.27 -14.01
CA PHE A 875 14.32 6.24 -15.10
C PHE A 875 13.04 7.04 -14.86
N GLU A 876 11.90 6.38 -14.69
CA GLU A 876 10.61 7.06 -14.60
C GLU A 876 10.52 7.96 -13.36
N ARG A 877 11.06 7.51 -12.22
CA ARG A 877 11.13 8.31 -10.99
C ARG A 877 12.01 9.56 -11.18
N GLN A 878 13.26 9.38 -11.63
CA GLN A 878 14.21 10.49 -11.74
C GLN A 878 13.78 11.50 -12.82
N HIS A 879 13.43 11.02 -14.02
CA HIS A 879 13.00 11.88 -15.13
C HIS A 879 11.75 12.71 -14.76
N ARG A 880 10.86 12.17 -13.91
CA ARG A 880 9.69 12.88 -13.39
C ARG A 880 10.02 13.93 -12.34
N PHE A 881 10.63 13.54 -11.22
CA PHE A 881 10.83 14.47 -10.10
C PHE A 881 11.87 15.54 -10.46
N ILE A 882 12.96 15.15 -11.12
CA ILE A 882 13.98 16.10 -11.61
C ILE A 882 13.45 16.89 -12.82
N GLY A 883 12.50 16.35 -13.59
CA GLY A 883 11.76 17.11 -14.61
C GLY A 883 10.93 18.26 -14.03
N TRP A 884 10.19 18.03 -12.93
CA TRP A 884 9.45 19.08 -12.23
C TRP A 884 10.36 20.11 -11.56
N VAL A 885 11.45 19.67 -10.90
CA VAL A 885 12.45 20.58 -10.33
C VAL A 885 13.11 21.40 -11.44
N GLY A 886 13.52 20.77 -12.54
CA GLY A 886 14.09 21.44 -13.71
C GLY A 886 13.15 22.47 -14.34
N LEU A 887 11.83 22.22 -14.35
CA LEU A 887 10.83 23.20 -14.79
C LEU A 887 10.80 24.43 -13.87
N ILE A 888 10.82 24.25 -12.55
CA ILE A 888 10.85 25.34 -11.57
C ILE A 888 12.16 26.14 -11.68
N CYS A 889 13.31 25.45 -11.77
CA CYS A 889 14.60 26.10 -12.00
C CYS A 889 14.63 26.88 -13.32
N THR A 890 14.04 26.33 -14.39
CA THR A 890 13.92 27.02 -15.69
C THR A 890 13.07 28.28 -15.59
N TRP A 891 11.92 28.23 -14.89
CA TRP A 891 11.10 29.42 -14.63
C TRP A 891 11.89 30.52 -13.92
N ILE A 892 12.61 30.18 -12.86
CA ILE A 892 13.43 31.12 -12.10
C ILE A 892 14.58 31.66 -12.98
N PHE A 893 15.26 30.81 -13.75
CA PHE A 893 16.35 31.21 -14.64
C PHE A 893 15.90 32.12 -15.79
N VAL A 894 14.70 31.89 -16.34
CA VAL A 894 14.08 32.78 -17.35
C VAL A 894 13.68 34.11 -16.74
N ILE A 895 12.99 34.11 -15.59
CA ILE A 895 12.58 35.35 -14.91
C ILE A 895 13.80 36.19 -14.53
N LEU A 896 14.85 35.60 -13.95
CA LEU A 896 16.07 36.32 -13.60
C LEU A 896 16.84 36.79 -14.84
N GLY A 897 16.86 36.00 -15.93
CA GLY A 897 17.52 36.37 -17.18
C GLY A 897 16.85 37.54 -17.91
N ASP A 898 15.51 37.54 -17.99
CA ASP A 898 14.73 38.53 -18.75
C ASP A 898 14.43 39.82 -17.94
N THR A 899 14.47 39.76 -16.60
CA THR A 899 14.34 40.97 -15.74
C THR A 899 15.68 41.67 -15.48
N TYR A 900 16.83 41.02 -15.67
CA TYR A 900 18.13 41.64 -15.49
C TYR A 900 18.62 42.32 -16.77
N ASN A 901 18.93 43.62 -16.73
CA ASN A 901 19.51 44.32 -17.87
C ASN A 901 21.05 44.37 -17.76
N PRO A 902 21.82 43.63 -18.60
CA PRO A 902 23.29 43.62 -18.52
C PRO A 902 23.93 44.96 -18.89
N VAL A 903 23.25 45.82 -19.67
CA VAL A 903 23.79 47.13 -20.10
C VAL A 903 23.71 48.17 -18.99
N THR A 904 22.61 48.21 -18.22
CA THR A 904 22.47 49.13 -17.07
C THR A 904 22.85 48.47 -15.75
N ARG A 905 23.14 47.17 -15.73
CA ARG A 905 23.41 46.32 -14.55
C ARG A 905 22.31 46.36 -13.47
N THR A 906 21.08 46.73 -13.84
CA THR A 906 19.94 46.89 -12.93
C THR A 906 18.83 45.88 -13.19
N TRP A 907 18.18 45.44 -12.11
CA TRP A 907 16.92 44.68 -12.16
C TRP A 907 15.76 45.56 -12.63
N ASN A 908 14.96 45.07 -13.59
CA ASN A 908 13.77 45.71 -14.09
C ASN A 908 12.55 44.83 -13.82
N LEU A 909 11.82 45.15 -12.75
CA LEU A 909 10.66 44.39 -12.28
C LEU A 909 9.37 44.66 -13.09
N ASN A 910 9.43 45.41 -14.20
CA ASN A 910 8.26 45.68 -15.03
C ASN A 910 7.92 44.47 -15.92
N GLY A 911 6.92 43.69 -15.48
CA GLY A 911 6.46 42.47 -16.13
C GLY A 911 6.02 42.62 -17.60
N VAL A 912 5.77 43.84 -18.10
CA VAL A 912 5.48 44.09 -19.52
C VAL A 912 6.64 43.62 -20.41
N LYS A 913 7.90 43.80 -19.98
CA LYS A 913 9.06 43.29 -20.74
C LYS A 913 9.13 41.77 -20.74
N LEU A 914 8.95 41.14 -19.57
CA LEU A 914 8.97 39.68 -19.43
C LEU A 914 7.95 39.00 -20.39
N ILE A 915 6.76 39.58 -20.53
CA ILE A 915 5.70 39.07 -21.42
C ILE A 915 6.02 39.31 -22.92
N GLN A 916 6.93 40.24 -23.25
CA GLN A 916 7.39 40.46 -24.63
C GLN A 916 8.51 39.49 -25.07
N HIS A 917 9.21 38.84 -24.13
CA HIS A 917 10.28 37.90 -24.43
C HIS A 917 9.75 36.50 -24.85
N GLN A 918 10.44 35.86 -25.79
CA GLN A 918 10.07 34.53 -26.30
C GLN A 918 10.27 33.42 -25.26
N ASP A 919 11.30 33.55 -24.41
CA ASP A 919 11.62 32.60 -23.34
C ASP A 919 10.43 32.39 -22.38
N PHE A 920 9.73 33.47 -21.99
CA PHE A 920 8.51 33.40 -21.19
C PHE A 920 7.42 32.53 -21.84
N TRP A 921 7.06 32.80 -23.10
CA TRP A 921 6.00 32.07 -23.80
C TRP A 921 6.36 30.60 -24.08
N TYR A 922 7.62 30.29 -24.38
CA TYR A 922 8.04 28.89 -24.50
C TYR A 922 8.02 28.16 -23.15
N THR A 923 8.30 28.86 -22.04
CA THR A 923 8.21 28.28 -20.68
C THR A 923 6.76 28.08 -20.25
N CYS A 924 5.84 29.00 -20.60
CA CYS A 924 4.39 28.80 -20.49
C CYS A 924 3.92 27.56 -21.27
N GLY A 925 4.30 27.44 -22.55
CA GLY A 925 3.94 26.30 -23.40
C GLY A 925 4.48 24.97 -22.87
N MET A 926 5.75 24.95 -22.43
CA MET A 926 6.37 23.80 -21.78
C MET A 926 5.62 23.39 -20.50
N THR A 927 5.28 24.35 -19.64
CA THR A 927 4.49 24.12 -18.42
C THR A 927 3.13 23.52 -18.75
N PHE A 928 2.42 24.07 -19.74
CA PHE A 928 1.13 23.56 -20.20
C PHE A 928 1.24 22.12 -20.73
N PHE A 929 2.20 21.80 -21.62
CA PHE A 929 2.34 20.44 -22.15
C PHE A 929 2.83 19.41 -21.12
N ILE A 930 3.56 19.84 -20.08
CA ILE A 930 3.91 18.99 -18.91
C ILE A 930 2.67 18.74 -18.04
N ALA A 931 1.86 19.75 -17.75
CA ALA A 931 0.70 19.65 -16.87
C ALA A 931 -0.52 18.95 -17.50
N LEU A 932 -0.72 19.09 -18.81
CA LEU A 932 -1.91 18.60 -19.53
C LEU A 932 -2.20 17.08 -19.39
N PRO A 933 -1.20 16.17 -19.34
CA PRO A 933 -1.45 14.76 -19.02
C PRO A 933 -1.83 14.49 -17.56
N TRP A 934 -1.50 15.39 -16.62
CA TRP A 934 -1.83 15.23 -15.19
C TRP A 934 -3.27 15.60 -14.87
N ILE A 935 -3.84 16.63 -15.50
CA ILE A 935 -5.26 16.97 -15.30
C ILE A 935 -6.21 15.86 -15.78
N CYS A 936 -5.72 14.94 -16.61
CA CYS A 936 -6.41 13.74 -17.09
C CYS A 936 -6.15 12.48 -16.23
N VAL A 937 -5.39 12.55 -15.13
CA VAL A 937 -5.17 11.42 -14.21
C VAL A 937 -6.39 11.24 -13.30
N ARG A 938 -6.93 10.02 -13.24
CA ARG A 938 -8.02 9.63 -12.32
C ARG A 938 -7.72 8.28 -11.68
N GLU A 939 -8.26 8.08 -10.50
CA GLU A 939 -8.46 6.76 -9.93
C GLU A 939 -9.72 6.15 -10.55
N VAL A 940 -9.66 4.88 -10.96
CA VAL A 940 -10.75 4.19 -11.65
C VAL A 940 -10.91 2.79 -11.07
N GLU A 941 -12.15 2.39 -10.79
CA GLU A 941 -12.49 1.03 -10.38
C GLU A 941 -12.12 0.00 -11.44
N VAL A 942 -11.51 -1.11 -11.01
CA VAL A 942 -11.13 -2.23 -11.86
C VAL A 942 -11.51 -3.56 -11.23
N ASP A 943 -11.88 -4.52 -12.07
CA ASP A 943 -11.97 -5.92 -11.67
C ASP A 943 -10.76 -6.67 -12.26
N ILE A 944 -10.01 -7.41 -11.44
CA ILE A 944 -8.82 -8.15 -11.90
C ILE A 944 -9.14 -9.64 -11.91
N GLU A 945 -9.21 -10.21 -13.11
CA GLU A 945 -9.32 -11.65 -13.35
C GLU A 945 -7.90 -12.25 -13.41
N LEU A 946 -7.67 -13.32 -12.64
CA LEU A 946 -6.38 -14.02 -12.53
C LEU A 946 -6.49 -15.46 -13.06
N PRO A 947 -6.61 -15.67 -14.39
CA PRO A 947 -6.79 -17.02 -14.95
C PRO A 947 -5.55 -17.90 -14.82
N SER A 948 -4.37 -17.32 -14.61
CA SER A 948 -3.15 -18.05 -14.30
C SER A 948 -2.17 -17.16 -13.52
N PRO A 949 -1.23 -17.72 -12.72
CA PRO A 949 -0.20 -16.96 -12.01
C PRO A 949 0.84 -16.27 -12.93
N LYS A 950 0.61 -16.28 -14.26
CA LYS A 950 1.48 -15.66 -15.27
C LYS A 950 0.86 -14.40 -15.89
N VAL A 951 -0.45 -14.18 -15.71
CA VAL A 951 -1.22 -13.13 -16.39
C VAL A 951 -2.32 -12.59 -15.49
N ALA A 952 -2.36 -11.27 -15.31
CA ALA A 952 -3.52 -10.54 -14.79
C ALA A 952 -4.31 -9.90 -15.94
N ILE A 953 -5.63 -9.98 -15.89
CA ILE A 953 -6.55 -9.35 -16.85
C ILE A 953 -7.36 -8.30 -16.11
N ILE A 954 -7.16 -7.04 -16.49
CA ILE A 954 -7.72 -5.88 -15.79
C ILE A 954 -8.92 -5.38 -16.59
N ARG A 955 -10.12 -5.53 -16.04
CA ARG A 955 -11.40 -5.10 -16.63
C ARG A 955 -11.75 -3.68 -16.15
N PHE A 956 -12.04 -2.79 -17.10
CA PHE A 956 -12.45 -1.40 -16.89
C PHE A 956 -13.86 -1.16 -17.43
N LYS A 957 -14.68 -0.37 -16.72
CA LYS A 957 -16.10 -0.10 -17.00
C LYS A 957 -16.35 0.92 -18.14
N ARG A 958 -15.74 0.74 -19.33
CA ARG A 958 -15.92 1.62 -20.51
C ARG A 958 -15.46 0.98 -21.83
N GLY A 959 -16.14 1.22 -22.95
CA GLY A 959 -15.68 0.84 -24.31
C GLY A 959 -14.57 1.74 -24.86
N MET A 960 -13.73 1.23 -25.76
CA MET A 960 -12.54 1.94 -26.26
C MET A 960 -12.26 1.70 -27.75
N GLN A 961 -11.82 2.73 -28.47
CA GLN A 961 -11.40 2.63 -29.88
C GLN A 961 -10.13 1.77 -30.05
N GLN A 962 -10.06 1.01 -31.15
CA GLN A 962 -8.90 0.23 -31.54
C GLN A 962 -7.59 1.03 -31.62
N GLY A 963 -6.51 0.35 -31.24
CA GLY A 963 -5.14 0.84 -31.35
C GLY A 963 -4.73 1.92 -30.35
N LEU A 964 -5.57 2.21 -29.36
CA LEU A 964 -5.21 2.99 -28.18
C LEU A 964 -4.45 2.13 -27.15
N LEU A 965 -3.57 2.78 -26.39
CA LEU A 965 -2.77 2.21 -25.31
C LEU A 965 -3.09 2.93 -23.99
N GLY A 966 -3.15 2.17 -22.90
CA GLY A 966 -3.43 2.70 -21.56
C GLY A 966 -2.17 2.76 -20.70
N ARG A 967 -2.02 3.83 -19.91
CA ARG A 967 -1.06 3.89 -18.80
C ARG A 967 -1.79 3.62 -17.49
N ILE A 968 -1.26 2.73 -16.66
CA ILE A 968 -1.83 2.39 -15.34
C ILE A 968 -0.75 2.42 -14.25
N SER A 969 -1.16 2.79 -13.04
CA SER A 969 -0.33 2.80 -11.83
C SER A 969 -1.15 2.35 -10.61
N ARG A 970 -0.46 1.93 -9.55
CA ARG A 970 -1.05 1.74 -8.22
C ARG A 970 -1.07 3.03 -7.38
N SER A 971 -0.55 4.15 -7.89
CA SER A 971 -0.49 5.44 -7.20
C SER A 971 -0.61 6.59 -8.20
N SER A 972 -1.19 7.72 -7.79
CA SER A 972 -1.35 8.91 -8.62
C SER A 972 -0.02 9.48 -9.15
N ILE A 973 1.07 9.38 -8.38
CA ILE A 973 2.34 10.09 -8.64
C ILE A 973 3.51 9.15 -9.04
N MET A 974 3.38 7.83 -8.85
CA MET A 974 4.46 6.84 -9.07
C MET A 974 4.38 6.14 -10.46
N GLU A 975 5.07 5.01 -10.65
CA GLU A 975 5.30 4.34 -11.94
C GLU A 975 4.02 4.05 -12.77
N TYR A 976 4.02 4.43 -14.05
CA TYR A 976 2.90 4.31 -15.00
C TYR A 976 3.27 3.39 -16.17
N HIS A 977 2.96 2.11 -16.03
CA HIS A 977 3.24 1.11 -17.05
C HIS A 977 2.21 1.13 -18.18
N ALA A 978 2.67 0.95 -19.42
CA ALA A 978 1.83 1.04 -20.63
C ALA A 978 1.40 -0.35 -21.13
N PHE A 979 0.08 -0.54 -21.35
CA PHE A 979 -0.50 -1.80 -21.82
C PHE A 979 -1.44 -1.58 -23.02
N GLY A 980 -1.58 -2.64 -23.83
CA GLY A 980 -2.56 -2.71 -24.91
C GLY A 980 -3.98 -2.82 -24.39
N ILE A 981 -4.91 -2.13 -25.06
CA ILE A 981 -6.34 -2.14 -24.74
C ILE A 981 -7.09 -3.05 -25.71
N ILE A 982 -7.79 -4.04 -25.15
CA ILE A 982 -8.78 -4.88 -25.84
C ILE A 982 -10.16 -4.29 -25.56
N SER A 983 -10.97 -4.07 -26.59
CA SER A 983 -12.40 -3.75 -26.45
C SER A 983 -13.12 -4.15 -27.73
N GLU A 984 -14.34 -4.66 -27.61
CA GLU A 984 -15.18 -5.11 -28.75
C GLU A 984 -15.55 -3.94 -29.67
N GLY A 985 -15.71 -2.74 -29.11
CA GLY A 985 -16.06 -1.53 -29.84
C GLY A 985 -16.00 -0.27 -28.96
N THR A 986 -16.16 0.90 -29.58
CA THR A 986 -16.18 2.21 -28.88
C THR A 986 -17.28 2.33 -27.82
N HIS A 987 -18.40 1.61 -28.00
CA HIS A 987 -19.57 1.63 -27.12
C HIS A 987 -19.75 0.33 -26.30
N ALA A 988 -18.73 -0.55 -26.27
CA ALA A 988 -18.77 -1.77 -25.46
C ALA A 988 -18.89 -1.44 -23.95
N LYS A 989 -19.45 -2.35 -23.16
CA LYS A 989 -19.60 -2.15 -21.70
C LYS A 989 -18.24 -2.14 -20.98
N TYR A 990 -17.24 -2.83 -21.53
CA TYR A 990 -15.93 -3.00 -20.90
C TYR A 990 -14.76 -2.82 -21.89
N HIS A 991 -13.58 -2.54 -21.33
CA HIS A 991 -12.30 -2.78 -21.98
C HIS A 991 -11.36 -3.53 -21.02
N TYR A 992 -10.41 -4.26 -21.60
CA TYR A 992 -9.50 -5.13 -20.88
C TYR A 992 -8.05 -4.73 -21.18
N MET A 993 -7.19 -4.79 -20.17
CA MET A 993 -5.74 -4.73 -20.33
C MET A 993 -5.12 -6.03 -19.81
N ILE A 994 -4.13 -6.57 -20.54
CA ILE A 994 -3.48 -7.84 -20.19
C ILE A 994 -2.07 -7.53 -19.69
N ALA A 995 -1.84 -7.79 -18.39
CA ALA A 995 -0.54 -7.63 -17.75
C ALA A 995 0.13 -9.00 -17.57
N GLY A 996 1.24 -9.23 -18.27
CA GLY A 996 2.08 -10.41 -18.05
C GLY A 996 3.02 -10.20 -16.88
N VAL A 997 3.13 -11.22 -16.01
CA VAL A 997 4.05 -11.17 -14.86
C VAL A 997 5.50 -11.23 -15.35
N GLN A 998 6.18 -10.08 -15.35
CA GLN A 998 7.58 -9.95 -15.79
C GLN A 998 8.42 -9.02 -14.89
N GLY A 999 7.82 -7.95 -14.34
CA GLY A 999 8.45 -7.02 -13.40
C GLY A 999 7.63 -6.84 -12.12
N ASP A 1000 8.16 -6.13 -11.13
CA ASP A 1000 7.61 -6.13 -9.78
C ASP A 1000 6.21 -5.48 -9.67
N PHE A 1001 5.94 -4.43 -10.45
CA PHE A 1001 4.59 -3.90 -10.67
C PHE A 1001 3.58 -5.00 -11.08
N THR A 1002 3.95 -5.81 -12.07
CA THR A 1002 3.09 -6.87 -12.61
C THR A 1002 2.97 -8.10 -11.69
N LYS A 1003 3.99 -8.37 -10.85
CA LYS A 1003 3.87 -9.35 -9.76
C LYS A 1003 2.89 -8.83 -8.70
N GLY A 1004 3.00 -7.54 -8.34
CA GLY A 1004 2.11 -6.89 -7.38
C GLY A 1004 0.63 -6.95 -7.77
N LEU A 1005 0.30 -6.88 -9.06
CA LEU A 1005 -1.08 -7.04 -9.57
C LEU A 1005 -1.64 -8.46 -9.44
N VAL A 1006 -0.80 -9.48 -9.27
CA VAL A 1006 -1.22 -10.89 -9.08
C VAL A 1006 -1.20 -11.27 -7.60
N ASN A 1007 -0.17 -10.84 -6.86
CA ASN A 1007 0.00 -11.15 -5.44
C ASN A 1007 -0.99 -10.39 -4.54
N ASP A 1008 -1.38 -9.18 -4.93
CA ASP A 1008 -2.24 -8.28 -4.17
C ASP A 1008 -3.08 -7.43 -5.17
N PRO A 1009 -4.17 -7.98 -5.73
CA PRO A 1009 -4.94 -7.33 -6.79
C PRO A 1009 -5.79 -6.16 -6.25
N PRO A 1010 -5.50 -4.89 -6.62
CA PRO A 1010 -6.25 -3.75 -6.11
C PRO A 1010 -7.62 -3.59 -6.81
N LYS A 1011 -8.61 -3.08 -6.07
CA LYS A 1011 -9.95 -2.72 -6.58
C LYS A 1011 -9.99 -1.44 -7.42
N THR A 1012 -8.95 -0.60 -7.31
CA THR A 1012 -8.81 0.66 -8.04
C THR A 1012 -7.40 0.76 -8.64
N LEU A 1013 -7.29 1.42 -9.79
CA LEU A 1013 -6.02 1.76 -10.41
C LEU A 1013 -6.03 3.20 -10.92
N TRP A 1014 -4.88 3.85 -10.77
CA TRP A 1014 -4.65 5.19 -11.30
C TRP A 1014 -4.34 5.10 -12.79
N THR A 1015 -5.11 5.81 -13.62
CA THR A 1015 -4.95 5.80 -15.07
C THR A 1015 -5.26 7.16 -15.66
N ARG A 1016 -4.66 7.48 -16.81
CA ARG A 1016 -5.04 8.66 -17.60
C ARG A 1016 -6.31 8.33 -18.37
N GLU A 1017 -7.34 9.19 -18.29
CA GLU A 1017 -8.57 9.03 -19.06
C GLU A 1017 -8.30 9.05 -20.57
N LEU A 1018 -7.43 9.98 -20.98
CA LEU A 1018 -6.95 10.11 -22.35
C LEU A 1018 -5.95 8.99 -22.70
N LYS A 1019 -6.46 7.83 -23.13
CA LYS A 1019 -5.63 6.75 -23.66
C LYS A 1019 -4.88 7.23 -24.92
N PHE A 1020 -3.59 6.96 -25.05
CA PHE A 1020 -2.75 7.50 -26.13
C PHE A 1020 -2.77 6.61 -27.38
N ALA A 1021 -2.51 7.17 -28.56
CA ALA A 1021 -2.48 6.42 -29.80
C ALA A 1021 -1.13 5.69 -29.97
N GLY A 1022 -1.17 4.41 -30.34
CA GLY A 1022 0.01 3.65 -30.78
C GLY A 1022 -0.03 3.39 -32.29
N VAL A 1023 1.04 2.79 -32.83
CA VAL A 1023 1.14 2.36 -34.25
C VAL A 1023 -0.12 1.62 -34.73
N SER A 1024 -0.73 0.85 -33.82
CA SER A 1024 -2.00 0.14 -33.98
C SER A 1024 -3.18 0.99 -34.45
N ASN A 1025 -3.24 2.28 -34.10
CA ASN A 1025 -4.31 3.18 -34.51
C ASN A 1025 -4.21 3.57 -36.00
N THR A 1026 -3.04 3.40 -36.63
CA THR A 1026 -2.87 3.55 -38.09
C THR A 1026 -3.38 2.36 -38.90
N SER A 1027 -4.02 1.37 -38.26
CA SER A 1027 -4.73 0.26 -38.95
C SER A 1027 -5.72 0.77 -39.99
N THR A 1028 -6.35 1.92 -39.71
CA THR A 1028 -7.33 2.60 -40.57
C THR A 1028 -6.75 3.17 -41.87
N LEU A 1029 -5.42 3.23 -42.03
CA LEU A 1029 -4.79 3.59 -43.30
C LEU A 1029 -4.81 2.44 -44.32
N TYR A 1030 -4.97 1.18 -43.89
CA TYR A 1030 -4.75 0.00 -44.72
C TYR A 1030 -6.05 -0.74 -45.01
N THR A 1031 -6.21 -1.26 -46.22
CA THR A 1031 -7.43 -1.97 -46.63
C THR A 1031 -7.50 -3.37 -46.02
N ARG A 1032 -6.36 -4.10 -46.02
CA ARG A 1032 -6.20 -5.43 -45.41
C ARG A 1032 -4.86 -5.49 -44.68
N GLY A 1033 -4.86 -6.04 -43.47
CA GLY A 1033 -3.65 -6.13 -42.65
C GLY A 1033 -3.59 -7.39 -41.80
N ILE A 1034 -2.38 -7.75 -41.36
CA ILE A 1034 -2.15 -8.88 -40.45
C ILE A 1034 -1.67 -8.37 -39.10
N ARG A 1035 -2.25 -8.90 -38.03
CA ARG A 1035 -1.76 -8.81 -36.66
C ARG A 1035 -1.10 -10.11 -36.26
N ILE A 1036 0.22 -10.12 -36.11
CA ILE A 1036 0.93 -11.26 -35.51
C ILE A 1036 1.41 -10.92 -34.11
N CYS A 1037 1.07 -11.74 -33.13
CA CYS A 1037 1.37 -11.47 -31.73
C CYS A 1037 1.76 -12.75 -30.96
N THR A 1038 2.57 -12.58 -29.91
CA THR A 1038 3.05 -13.70 -29.07
C THR A 1038 2.69 -13.50 -27.61
N GLY A 1039 2.06 -14.48 -26.98
CA GLY A 1039 1.66 -14.42 -25.56
C GLY A 1039 0.82 -13.18 -25.27
N THR A 1040 1.20 -12.40 -24.25
CA THR A 1040 0.51 -11.19 -23.77
C THR A 1040 0.46 -10.05 -24.79
N GLY A 1041 1.25 -10.12 -25.88
CA GLY A 1041 1.16 -9.19 -27.01
C GLY A 1041 -0.22 -9.11 -27.67
N ILE A 1042 -1.08 -10.11 -27.45
CA ILE A 1042 -2.50 -10.10 -27.83
C ILE A 1042 -3.25 -8.86 -27.31
N GLY A 1043 -2.85 -8.30 -26.16
CA GLY A 1043 -3.44 -7.09 -25.57
C GLY A 1043 -3.40 -5.86 -26.48
N ALA A 1044 -2.36 -5.69 -27.30
CA ALA A 1044 -2.25 -4.57 -28.25
C ALA A 1044 -2.67 -4.92 -29.69
N ALA A 1045 -3.10 -6.18 -29.90
CA ALA A 1045 -3.45 -6.72 -31.21
C ALA A 1045 -4.95 -6.93 -31.38
N LEU A 1046 -5.60 -7.61 -30.42
CA LEU A 1046 -6.96 -8.15 -30.57
C LEU A 1046 -8.00 -7.10 -30.92
N SER A 1047 -7.98 -5.93 -30.26
CA SER A 1047 -8.87 -4.79 -30.55
C SER A 1047 -8.89 -4.38 -32.03
N THR A 1048 -7.75 -4.47 -32.72
CA THR A 1048 -7.64 -4.18 -34.17
C THR A 1048 -8.46 -5.15 -35.02
N CYS A 1049 -8.53 -6.43 -34.60
CA CYS A 1049 -9.17 -7.51 -35.34
C CYS A 1049 -10.65 -7.68 -34.95
N LEU A 1050 -11.01 -7.33 -33.71
CA LEU A 1050 -12.41 -7.20 -33.28
C LEU A 1050 -13.10 -6.05 -34.03
N GLN A 1051 -12.50 -4.85 -34.03
CA GLN A 1051 -13.11 -3.63 -34.58
C GLN A 1051 -12.87 -3.43 -36.09
N SER A 1052 -12.26 -4.39 -36.79
CA SER A 1052 -12.08 -4.35 -38.25
C SER A 1052 -12.12 -5.75 -38.86
N PRO A 1053 -13.06 -6.05 -39.78
CA PRO A 1053 -13.20 -7.38 -40.37
C PRO A 1053 -12.04 -7.73 -41.31
N TYR A 1054 -11.40 -6.73 -41.92
CA TYR A 1054 -10.31 -6.90 -42.90
C TYR A 1054 -8.93 -7.21 -42.28
N TRP A 1055 -8.88 -7.34 -40.95
CA TRP A 1055 -7.66 -7.65 -40.20
C TRP A 1055 -7.63 -9.10 -39.72
N TYR A 1056 -6.56 -9.80 -40.10
CA TYR A 1056 -6.32 -11.20 -39.77
C TYR A 1056 -5.46 -11.31 -38.49
N LEU A 1057 -5.83 -12.18 -37.56
CA LEU A 1057 -5.05 -12.41 -36.33
C LEU A 1057 -4.23 -13.71 -36.40
N ILE A 1058 -2.92 -13.61 -36.19
CA ILE A 1058 -2.04 -14.74 -35.86
C ILE A 1058 -1.63 -14.58 -34.38
N TRP A 1059 -2.07 -15.50 -33.52
CA TRP A 1059 -1.70 -15.50 -32.10
C TRP A 1059 -0.95 -16.78 -31.72
N ILE A 1060 0.31 -16.62 -31.33
CA ILE A 1060 1.19 -17.73 -30.93
C ILE A 1060 1.34 -17.71 -29.41
N GLY A 1061 0.93 -18.79 -28.75
CA GLY A 1061 0.98 -18.94 -27.30
C GLY A 1061 1.42 -20.33 -26.86
N SER A 1062 1.14 -20.67 -25.61
CA SER A 1062 1.40 -21.96 -24.97
C SER A 1062 0.36 -22.13 -23.87
N ASP A 1063 -0.42 -23.21 -23.90
CA ASP A 1063 -1.67 -23.36 -23.14
C ASP A 1063 -2.54 -22.08 -23.19
N GLN A 1064 -2.92 -21.62 -24.38
CA GLN A 1064 -3.52 -20.29 -24.61
C GLN A 1064 -4.74 -20.05 -23.70
N GLU A 1065 -5.69 -20.99 -23.67
CA GLU A 1065 -6.91 -20.87 -22.87
C GLU A 1065 -6.63 -20.95 -21.36
N LYS A 1066 -5.78 -21.89 -20.90
CA LYS A 1066 -5.41 -21.99 -19.48
C LYS A 1066 -4.55 -20.83 -18.98
N THR A 1067 -3.89 -20.10 -19.87
CA THR A 1067 -3.01 -18.97 -19.51
C THR A 1067 -3.75 -17.63 -19.52
N PHE A 1068 -4.71 -17.45 -20.44
CA PHE A 1068 -5.41 -16.18 -20.68
C PHE A 1068 -6.92 -16.22 -20.40
N GLY A 1069 -7.45 -17.34 -19.89
CA GLY A 1069 -8.81 -17.46 -19.40
C GLY A 1069 -9.90 -17.52 -20.48
N PRO A 1070 -11.11 -17.95 -20.10
CA PRO A 1070 -12.26 -18.04 -21.01
C PRO A 1070 -12.73 -16.66 -21.50
N THR A 1071 -12.39 -15.57 -20.80
CA THR A 1071 -12.71 -14.20 -21.21
C THR A 1071 -12.03 -13.83 -22.53
N ILE A 1072 -10.74 -14.15 -22.73
CA ILE A 1072 -10.00 -13.76 -23.93
C ILE A 1072 -10.23 -14.76 -25.09
N SER A 1073 -10.31 -16.06 -24.81
CA SER A 1073 -10.69 -17.04 -25.84
C SER A 1073 -12.15 -16.84 -26.29
N GLY A 1074 -13.06 -16.57 -25.36
CA GLY A 1074 -14.46 -16.24 -25.66
C GLY A 1074 -14.62 -14.97 -26.51
N LEU A 1075 -13.85 -13.91 -26.24
CA LEU A 1075 -13.81 -12.72 -27.12
C LEU A 1075 -13.39 -13.05 -28.55
N ILE A 1076 -12.42 -13.95 -28.71
CA ILE A 1076 -11.92 -14.43 -30.01
C ILE A 1076 -13.01 -15.24 -30.74
N TYR A 1077 -13.52 -16.30 -30.12
CA TYR A 1077 -14.45 -17.23 -30.76
C TYR A 1077 -15.81 -16.62 -31.10
N ARG A 1078 -16.28 -15.58 -30.37
CA ARG A 1078 -17.55 -14.89 -30.68
C ARG A 1078 -17.47 -13.93 -31.87
N HIS A 1079 -16.28 -13.38 -32.19
CA HIS A 1079 -16.14 -12.23 -33.11
C HIS A 1079 -15.20 -12.46 -34.30
N MET A 1080 -14.49 -13.58 -34.35
CA MET A 1080 -13.57 -13.91 -35.43
C MET A 1080 -13.84 -15.33 -35.95
N GLY A 1081 -14.33 -15.41 -37.19
CA GLY A 1081 -14.49 -16.69 -37.87
C GLY A 1081 -13.13 -17.35 -38.18
N PRO A 1082 -13.12 -18.68 -38.38
CA PRO A 1082 -11.90 -19.46 -38.59
C PRO A 1082 -11.11 -19.04 -39.85
N GLU A 1083 -11.75 -18.36 -40.80
CA GLU A 1083 -11.14 -17.83 -42.03
C GLU A 1083 -10.19 -16.64 -41.80
N ARG A 1084 -10.27 -15.96 -40.65
CA ARG A 1084 -9.46 -14.76 -40.35
C ARG A 1084 -8.63 -14.85 -39.06
N VAL A 1085 -8.49 -16.03 -38.47
CA VAL A 1085 -7.70 -16.26 -37.26
C VAL A 1085 -6.85 -17.53 -37.33
N THR A 1086 -5.59 -17.43 -36.91
CA THR A 1086 -4.71 -18.57 -36.65
C THR A 1086 -4.25 -18.57 -35.21
N LEU A 1087 -4.85 -19.45 -34.42
CA LEU A 1087 -4.42 -19.78 -33.07
C LEU A 1087 -3.35 -20.87 -33.13
N TRP A 1088 -2.15 -20.58 -32.63
CA TRP A 1088 -1.08 -21.56 -32.49
C TRP A 1088 -0.70 -21.74 -31.03
N ASP A 1089 -1.25 -22.80 -30.43
CA ASP A 1089 -0.77 -23.29 -29.15
C ASP A 1089 0.51 -24.13 -29.34
N SER A 1090 1.63 -23.58 -28.87
CA SER A 1090 2.95 -24.18 -29.03
C SER A 1090 3.17 -25.40 -28.13
N LYS A 1091 2.36 -25.59 -27.08
CA LYS A 1091 2.47 -26.75 -26.18
C LYS A 1091 1.61 -27.90 -26.69
N GLN A 1092 0.36 -27.65 -27.09
CA GLN A 1092 -0.47 -28.67 -27.76
C GLN A 1092 0.18 -29.19 -29.05
N ARG A 1093 0.80 -28.30 -29.85
CA ARG A 1093 1.44 -28.67 -31.13
C ARG A 1093 2.90 -29.13 -30.98
N GLY A 1094 3.43 -29.20 -29.75
CA GLY A 1094 4.80 -29.68 -29.49
C GLY A 1094 5.91 -28.88 -30.19
N GLY A 1095 5.76 -27.55 -30.22
CA GLY A 1095 6.73 -26.61 -30.79
C GLY A 1095 6.14 -25.24 -31.17
N ARG A 1096 6.97 -24.19 -31.08
CA ARG A 1096 6.72 -22.88 -31.71
C ARG A 1096 6.77 -23.05 -33.23
N PRO A 1097 5.90 -22.40 -34.03
CA PRO A 1097 5.93 -22.54 -35.48
C PRO A 1097 7.17 -21.86 -36.08
N ASP A 1098 7.54 -22.25 -37.30
CA ASP A 1098 8.30 -21.36 -38.18
C ASP A 1098 7.44 -20.12 -38.42
N THR A 1099 7.74 -19.09 -37.64
CA THR A 1099 6.90 -17.90 -37.52
C THR A 1099 6.99 -17.06 -38.79
N MET A 1100 8.11 -17.12 -39.52
CA MET A 1100 8.26 -16.44 -40.81
C MET A 1100 7.63 -17.21 -41.97
N LYS A 1101 7.68 -18.54 -41.96
CA LYS A 1101 6.91 -19.34 -42.94
C LYS A 1101 5.42 -19.07 -42.81
N LEU A 1102 4.87 -19.24 -41.60
CA LEU A 1102 3.44 -19.01 -41.32
C LEU A 1102 3.01 -17.60 -41.69
N LEU A 1103 3.82 -16.58 -41.36
CA LEU A 1103 3.50 -15.19 -41.69
C LEU A 1103 3.50 -14.92 -43.20
N LYS A 1104 4.42 -15.53 -43.97
CA LYS A 1104 4.43 -15.41 -45.45
C LYS A 1104 3.21 -16.09 -46.06
N GLU A 1105 2.87 -17.29 -45.60
CA GLU A 1105 1.71 -18.04 -46.10
C GLU A 1105 0.40 -17.25 -45.90
N VAL A 1106 0.20 -16.67 -44.70
CA VAL A 1106 -0.96 -15.82 -44.41
C VAL A 1106 -0.89 -14.47 -45.14
N TYR A 1107 0.29 -13.87 -45.33
CA TYR A 1107 0.45 -12.61 -46.07
C TYR A 1107 -0.05 -12.69 -47.51
N TYR A 1108 0.31 -13.77 -48.21
CA TYR A 1108 -0.14 -13.99 -49.59
C TYR A 1108 -1.59 -14.51 -49.66
N SER A 1109 -2.05 -15.39 -48.77
CA SER A 1109 -3.44 -15.88 -48.80
C SER A 1109 -4.47 -14.82 -48.38
N TRP A 1110 -4.12 -13.93 -47.43
CA TRP A 1110 -4.96 -12.80 -47.05
C TRP A 1110 -4.80 -11.59 -47.97
N ASN A 1111 -3.84 -11.59 -48.91
CA ASN A 1111 -3.49 -10.43 -49.74
C ASN A 1111 -3.36 -9.14 -48.91
N ALA A 1112 -2.51 -9.18 -47.89
CA ALA A 1112 -2.37 -8.09 -46.92
C ALA A 1112 -1.45 -6.96 -47.45
N GLU A 1113 -1.77 -5.71 -47.13
CA GLU A 1113 -0.91 -4.56 -47.45
C GLU A 1113 0.23 -4.38 -46.44
N VAL A 1114 0.01 -4.79 -45.18
CA VAL A 1114 0.91 -4.54 -44.05
C VAL A 1114 0.81 -5.61 -42.96
N VAL A 1115 1.91 -5.84 -42.26
CA VAL A 1115 1.96 -6.64 -41.02
C VAL A 1115 2.27 -5.75 -39.82
N PHE A 1116 1.45 -5.85 -38.78
CA PHE A 1116 1.76 -5.31 -37.45
C PHE A 1116 2.17 -6.44 -36.49
N ILE A 1117 3.42 -6.39 -36.00
CA ILE A 1117 4.04 -7.41 -35.15
C ILE A 1117 4.00 -6.96 -33.69
N THR A 1118 3.61 -7.86 -32.78
CA THR A 1118 3.62 -7.62 -31.32
C THR A 1118 4.18 -8.82 -30.57
N SER A 1119 5.52 -8.91 -30.56
CA SER A 1119 6.29 -10.01 -29.96
C SER A 1119 7.34 -9.47 -28.98
N ASN A 1120 7.97 -10.36 -28.18
CA ASN A 1120 9.17 -10.05 -27.42
C ASN A 1120 10.35 -9.57 -28.31
N TYR A 1121 11.36 -8.92 -27.74
CA TYR A 1121 12.44 -8.25 -28.49
C TYR A 1121 13.10 -9.14 -29.56
N ILE A 1122 13.42 -10.39 -29.20
CA ILE A 1122 14.05 -11.36 -30.11
C ILE A 1122 13.10 -11.71 -31.26
N GLY A 1123 11.90 -12.22 -30.97
CA GLY A 1123 10.96 -12.64 -32.02
C GLY A 1123 10.44 -11.47 -32.87
N ASN A 1124 10.35 -10.28 -32.29
CA ASN A 1124 10.04 -9.04 -33.01
C ASN A 1124 11.16 -8.69 -34.00
N SER A 1125 12.42 -8.84 -33.60
CA SER A 1125 13.58 -8.59 -34.47
C SER A 1125 13.69 -9.65 -35.58
N GLU A 1126 13.58 -10.95 -35.24
CA GLU A 1126 13.58 -12.06 -36.20
C GLU A 1126 12.47 -11.90 -37.25
N MET A 1127 11.25 -11.53 -36.85
CA MET A 1127 10.15 -11.31 -37.79
C MET A 1127 10.35 -10.04 -38.64
N MET A 1128 10.87 -8.96 -38.07
CA MET A 1128 11.13 -7.72 -38.82
C MET A 1128 12.24 -7.90 -39.87
N GLU A 1129 13.28 -8.67 -39.55
CA GLU A 1129 14.34 -9.05 -40.48
C GLU A 1129 13.80 -9.98 -41.59
N GLY A 1130 13.11 -11.06 -41.22
CA GLY A 1130 12.53 -12.00 -42.19
C GLY A 1130 11.43 -11.42 -43.09
N CYS A 1131 10.65 -10.45 -42.61
CA CYS A 1131 9.74 -9.66 -43.44
C CYS A 1131 10.51 -8.78 -44.43
N LYS A 1132 11.58 -8.12 -43.96
CA LYS A 1132 12.40 -7.25 -44.82
C LYS A 1132 13.12 -8.03 -45.93
N GLU A 1133 13.66 -9.21 -45.62
CA GLU A 1133 14.22 -10.13 -46.62
C GLU A 1133 13.17 -10.61 -47.64
N ALA A 1134 11.89 -10.65 -47.25
CA ALA A 1134 10.78 -11.06 -48.10
C ALA A 1134 10.10 -9.90 -48.86
N GLY A 1135 10.55 -8.65 -48.67
CA GLY A 1135 9.90 -7.46 -49.23
C GLY A 1135 8.57 -7.08 -48.56
N ILE A 1136 8.17 -7.77 -47.49
CA ILE A 1136 6.88 -7.57 -46.80
C ILE A 1136 6.92 -6.30 -45.94
N PRO A 1137 5.98 -5.34 -46.11
CA PRO A 1137 5.88 -4.17 -45.25
C PRO A 1137 5.44 -4.58 -43.83
N ALA A 1138 6.32 -4.38 -42.85
CA ALA A 1138 6.07 -4.76 -41.47
C ALA A 1138 6.47 -3.68 -40.45
N PHE A 1139 5.68 -3.53 -39.39
CA PHE A 1139 5.96 -2.65 -38.26
C PHE A 1139 5.82 -3.42 -36.94
N GLY A 1140 6.91 -3.51 -36.18
CA GLY A 1140 6.96 -4.23 -34.90
C GLY A 1140 6.87 -3.33 -33.68
N THR A 1141 6.75 -3.93 -32.50
CA THR A 1141 6.82 -3.23 -31.20
C THR A 1141 8.10 -2.39 -31.11
N LEU A 1142 7.96 -1.10 -30.76
CA LEU A 1142 9.10 -0.32 -30.31
C LEU A 1142 9.38 -0.58 -28.84
N TRP A 1143 10.65 -0.78 -28.52
CA TRP A 1143 11.17 -0.91 -27.16
C TRP A 1143 11.64 0.48 -26.68
N ASP A 1144 10.73 1.47 -26.79
CA ASP A 1144 10.93 2.91 -26.53
C ASP A 1144 9.84 3.50 -25.60
N PHE A 1145 9.28 2.64 -24.75
CA PHE A 1145 8.31 2.96 -23.70
C PHE A 1145 8.99 3.34 -22.39
#